data_AF-E0XPP8-F1
#
_entry.id   AF-E0XPP8-F1
#
_cell.length_a   1.000
_cell.length_b   1.000
_cell.length_c   1.000
_cell.angle_alpha   90.00
_cell.angle_beta   90.00
_cell.angle_gamma   90.00
#
_symmetry.space_group_name_H-M   'P 1'
#
loop_
_entity.id
_entity.type
_entity.pdbx_description
1 polymer ?
#
loop_
_entity_poly.entity_id
_entity_poly.type
_entity_poly.pdbx_seq_one_letter_code
_entity_poly.pdbx_strand_id
1 'polypeptide(L)'
;MNVHTTNSAPLILSGRDVTAVLGPTNTGKTHLAIERMVAHSSGVIGLPLRLLAREVYSRVAEKVGTANVALITGEEKIQPPGARYSVCTVEAMPRETSAAFVAIDEVQLAGDLERGHVFTDRILHLRGRDETLLLGAATMAGILQKLLKGVSVVTRPRMSHLAYAGSKKITRLPRRSAIVAFSADEVYGIAELIRRQRGGAAVVLGALSPRTRNAQVEIYQSGDVDFLVATDAIGMGLNLDVDHVGFAQNRKFDGFQYRQLSAAELGQIAGRAGRHMRDGTFGVTGQVDPFDDELVEKIEGHDFDPVRVLQWRTAQFDFSSLDALKRSVETPAPVEGLTKALPAVDAQALDHVTRDDDIRALADHPQRVALLWEACALPDYRRIAPAQHADLIASIFSDLARRGHVDETYMAEQVRRADTTDGDIDTLSQRIAQIRTWTFVSHRPGWLADPAHWQEKTREIEDRLSDALHERLTKRFVDRRTSVLMRRLRENTMLEAEINPAGEVLVEGHHVGELQGFRFTADQSAGGEDAKAVRAAAQKALATEFENRAERFAAAGNGDFALGSDGILRWIGAPIATLVAGDDVLKPRVVLFADEQLTGPSRDKVVARIERYANYQIESLLKPLLDLRNAEQLSGMARGVAFRLVENLGIINRRDIADEIKGLDQEARAALRRLGVRFGAYHIFIPLLLKPGPAGLVTLLWALANEGKDKPGFGDVVNALATGRTSLVVDATYEKEFYRLAGYRLLGRRAVRVDILERLADLIRPALSWRPGTGKRPEGAYDGAAFIVTPPMMSILGATAEDMEEILKGLGYRGEPKPAADVKSRLESLDEAARKAAADEAAKKEADAAQALADAATAALGENAEGEPQNLGEAAQAASTETPDSTSPKSDRMDAAAEAAAAALGTSGEGEPRSLGEAAVESTSDADAASESPSDEDSLSETAAAALGEHDEGEPQSLGDAAADAQADEASPAQENAPATDETAAPASPVLSAEPPEAAAAQAAEPDQPATSETAPLEAATWAPAPDAAAPAAGVASEPAETTGEPVAASAPAVEAPTEEAEEEKPIILWRPGRFGDRQRNRNDNRGRSRRNDREAQPERQRRDGQPDRQKPEGEGGKGRFERRFKDKQGRGKPDGRNGEKGERRPVFQQKPREERPAKIDPDSPFAKLAALRDKLKK
;
A
#
# COMPACT_ATOMS: atom_id res chain seq x y z
N MET A 1 -36.29 81.83 0.60
CA MET A 1 -35.39 82.34 1.65
C MET A 1 -35.63 81.52 2.90
N ASN A 2 -34.55 81.05 3.56
CA ASN A 2 -34.41 80.72 5.00
C ASN A 2 -33.19 79.82 5.12
N VAL A 3 -32.01 80.43 5.19
CA VAL A 3 -30.75 79.71 5.34
C VAL A 3 -30.60 79.32 6.81
N HIS A 4 -31.01 78.10 7.16
CA HIS A 4 -30.65 77.51 8.44
C HIS A 4 -29.16 77.14 8.42
N THR A 5 -28.31 78.08 8.83
CA THR A 5 -26.86 77.86 9.04
C THR A 5 -26.62 76.96 10.25
N THR A 6 -26.77 75.65 10.09
CA THR A 6 -26.41 74.66 11.11
C THR A 6 -24.93 74.30 11.03
N ASN A 7 -24.12 75.02 11.81
CA ASN A 7 -22.75 74.71 12.22
C ASN A 7 -21.77 74.21 11.14
N SER A 8 -21.03 75.16 10.55
CA SER A 8 -19.65 74.92 10.09
C SER A 8 -18.72 74.72 11.30
N ALA A 9 -18.82 73.57 11.96
CA ALA A 9 -17.94 73.20 13.07
C ALA A 9 -16.47 73.08 12.57
N PRO A 10 -15.47 73.49 13.37
CA PRO A 10 -14.08 73.33 12.97
C PRO A 10 -13.70 71.84 12.95
N LEU A 11 -13.25 71.32 11.80
CA LEU A 11 -12.84 69.91 11.65
C LEU A 11 -11.55 69.55 12.42
N ILE A 12 -10.89 70.52 13.07
CA ILE A 12 -9.90 70.26 14.11
C ILE A 12 -10.67 69.97 15.41
N LEU A 13 -11.00 68.69 15.61
CA LEU A 13 -11.83 68.22 16.70
C LEU A 13 -10.99 67.97 17.97
N SER A 14 -11.64 67.95 19.13
CA SER A 14 -10.95 67.60 20.37
C SER A 14 -10.69 66.09 20.44
N GLY A 15 -9.48 65.72 20.84
CA GLY A 15 -9.07 64.34 21.08
C GLY A 15 -9.03 63.94 22.56
N ARG A 16 -9.48 64.81 23.49
CA ARG A 16 -9.29 64.61 24.94
C ARG A 16 -9.78 63.27 25.48
N ASP A 17 -10.90 62.79 24.94
CA ASP A 17 -11.57 61.55 25.34
C ASP A 17 -11.30 60.40 24.33
N VAL A 18 -10.25 60.55 23.52
CA VAL A 18 -9.81 59.62 22.47
C VAL A 18 -8.41 59.10 22.79
N THR A 19 -8.25 57.78 22.83
CA THR A 19 -6.94 57.13 22.97
C THR A 19 -6.59 56.32 21.72
N ALA A 20 -5.52 56.71 21.04
CA ALA A 20 -4.94 55.97 19.94
C ALA A 20 -3.98 54.90 20.46
N VAL A 21 -4.41 53.63 20.43
CA VAL A 21 -3.56 52.47 20.76
C VAL A 21 -2.88 52.01 19.49
N LEU A 22 -1.60 52.34 19.32
CA LEU A 22 -0.87 52.16 18.07
C LEU A 22 0.26 51.13 18.20
N GLY A 23 0.60 50.46 17.11
CA GLY A 23 1.70 49.49 17.06
C GLY A 23 1.57 48.49 15.91
N PRO A 24 2.56 47.63 15.69
CA PRO A 24 2.55 46.62 14.62
C PRO A 24 1.46 45.54 14.78
N THR A 25 1.45 44.57 13.87
CA THR A 25 0.71 43.30 14.03
C THR A 25 1.27 42.46 15.20
N ASN A 26 0.54 41.45 15.68
CA ASN A 26 0.89 40.64 16.86
C ASN A 26 1.18 41.47 18.15
N THR A 27 0.26 42.39 18.48
CA THR A 27 0.36 43.37 19.61
C THR A 27 -0.83 43.34 20.58
N GLY A 28 -1.84 42.50 20.34
CA GLY A 28 -3.01 42.37 21.22
C GLY A 28 -3.92 43.60 21.33
N LYS A 29 -3.90 44.53 20.36
CA LYS A 29 -4.72 45.76 20.36
C LYS A 29 -6.24 45.47 20.41
N THR A 30 -6.74 44.66 19.47
CA THR A 30 -8.17 44.31 19.37
C THR A 30 -8.65 43.53 20.61
N HIS A 31 -7.79 42.71 21.21
CA HIS A 31 -8.09 42.02 22.47
C HIS A 31 -8.27 43.01 23.64
N LEU A 32 -7.35 43.98 23.81
CA LEU A 32 -7.51 45.07 24.78
C LEU A 32 -8.82 45.85 24.55
N ALA A 33 -9.17 46.15 23.31
CA ALA A 33 -10.43 46.84 22.99
C ALA A 33 -11.67 46.00 23.32
N ILE A 34 -11.63 44.67 23.19
CA ILE A 34 -12.71 43.79 23.63
C ILE A 34 -12.85 43.81 25.16
N GLU A 35 -11.75 43.72 25.93
CA GLU A 35 -11.80 43.82 27.40
C GLU A 35 -12.36 45.17 27.85
N ARG A 36 -11.89 46.27 27.24
CA ARG A 36 -12.40 47.62 27.54
C ARG A 36 -13.87 47.76 27.16
N MET A 37 -14.30 47.25 26.00
CA MET A 37 -15.70 47.32 25.58
C MET A 37 -16.65 46.61 26.56
N VAL A 38 -16.31 45.38 26.97
CA VAL A 38 -17.13 44.55 27.87
C VAL A 38 -17.18 45.10 29.30
N ALA A 39 -16.20 45.92 29.70
CA ALA A 39 -16.18 46.62 30.98
C ALA A 39 -17.11 47.87 31.04
N HIS A 40 -17.66 48.32 29.91
CA HIS A 40 -18.56 49.48 29.84
C HIS A 40 -20.04 49.05 29.72
N SER A 41 -20.99 49.95 30.00
CA SER A 41 -22.43 49.64 29.99
C SER A 41 -22.97 49.16 28.63
N SER A 42 -22.36 49.66 27.55
CA SER A 42 -22.71 49.44 26.15
C SER A 42 -21.54 49.86 25.25
N GLY A 43 -21.43 49.29 24.05
CA GLY A 43 -20.28 49.57 23.19
C GLY A 43 -20.49 49.32 21.70
N VAL A 44 -19.69 49.98 20.86
CA VAL A 44 -19.63 49.74 19.41
C VAL A 44 -18.18 49.51 18.99
N ILE A 45 -17.89 48.45 18.23
CA ILE A 45 -16.57 48.21 17.65
C ILE A 45 -16.65 48.02 16.13
N GLY A 46 -15.99 48.92 15.41
CA GLY A 46 -15.89 48.93 13.96
C GLY A 46 -14.62 48.25 13.48
N LEU A 47 -14.77 47.25 12.62
CA LEU A 47 -13.69 46.38 12.14
C LEU A 47 -13.61 46.46 10.61
N PRO A 48 -12.41 46.31 10.01
CA PRO A 48 -12.22 46.61 8.59
C PRO A 48 -12.75 45.52 7.65
N LEU A 49 -13.15 44.36 8.15
CA LEU A 49 -13.55 43.19 7.36
C LEU A 49 -14.66 42.40 8.07
N ARG A 50 -15.65 41.88 7.31
CA ARG A 50 -16.74 41.03 7.83
C ARG A 50 -16.23 39.81 8.61
N LEU A 51 -15.09 39.24 8.23
CA LEU A 51 -14.43 38.15 8.94
C LEU A 51 -13.98 38.54 10.36
N LEU A 52 -13.36 39.72 10.53
CA LEU A 52 -13.03 40.24 11.85
C LEU A 52 -14.27 40.59 12.65
N ALA A 53 -15.30 41.16 12.01
CA ALA A 53 -16.58 41.41 12.67
C ALA A 53 -17.20 40.11 13.22
N ARG A 54 -17.15 39.00 12.46
CA ARG A 54 -17.61 37.68 12.92
C ARG A 54 -16.72 37.10 14.03
N GLU A 55 -15.40 37.19 13.91
CA GLU A 55 -14.43 36.72 14.91
C GLU A 55 -14.60 37.45 16.26
N VAL A 56 -14.74 38.78 16.23
CA VAL A 56 -14.96 39.61 17.42
C VAL A 56 -16.36 39.40 17.98
N TYR A 57 -17.39 39.28 17.14
CA TYR A 57 -18.75 38.95 17.57
C TYR A 57 -18.77 37.65 18.40
N SER A 58 -18.14 36.58 17.91
CA SER A 58 -18.07 35.32 18.64
C SER A 58 -17.41 35.48 20.01
N ARG A 59 -16.25 36.15 20.10
CA ARG A 59 -15.54 36.39 21.38
C ARG A 59 -16.30 37.28 22.36
N VAL A 60 -17.10 38.22 21.88
CA VAL A 60 -17.94 39.08 22.74
C VAL A 60 -19.17 38.29 23.19
N ALA A 61 -19.84 37.56 22.28
CA ALA A 61 -20.99 36.73 22.59
C ALA A 61 -20.67 35.57 23.57
N GLU A 62 -19.46 35.01 23.50
CA GLU A 62 -18.92 34.04 24.46
C GLU A 62 -18.83 34.63 25.89
N LYS A 63 -18.51 35.93 26.02
CA LYS A 63 -18.33 36.62 27.30
C LYS A 63 -19.60 37.20 27.92
N VAL A 64 -20.55 37.69 27.11
CA VAL A 64 -21.75 38.37 27.60
C VAL A 64 -23.07 37.73 27.16
N GLY A 65 -23.01 36.59 26.47
CA GLY A 65 -24.17 35.90 25.89
C GLY A 65 -24.65 36.55 24.58
N THR A 66 -25.07 35.72 23.63
CA THR A 66 -25.53 36.14 22.29
C THR A 66 -26.64 37.20 22.34
N ALA A 67 -27.57 37.12 23.29
CA ALA A 67 -28.66 38.09 23.45
C ALA A 67 -28.21 39.54 23.75
N ASN A 68 -26.97 39.73 24.23
CA ASN A 68 -26.40 41.06 24.51
C ASN A 68 -25.63 41.66 23.32
N VAL A 69 -25.44 40.93 22.22
CA VAL A 69 -24.51 41.32 21.13
C VAL A 69 -25.20 41.34 19.78
N ALA A 70 -25.00 42.41 19.01
CA ALA A 70 -25.36 42.50 17.61
C ALA A 70 -24.13 42.32 16.70
N LEU A 71 -24.33 41.69 15.54
CA LEU A 71 -23.41 41.70 14.40
C LEU A 71 -24.07 42.48 13.26
N ILE A 72 -23.42 43.55 12.77
CA ILE A 72 -23.98 44.39 11.71
C ILE A 72 -22.93 44.58 10.62
N THR A 73 -23.15 44.02 9.44
CA THR A 73 -22.30 44.19 8.25
C THR A 73 -23.15 44.50 7.01
N GLY A 74 -22.54 44.64 5.83
CA GLY A 74 -23.27 44.95 4.61
C GLY A 74 -24.19 43.83 4.12
N GLU A 75 -23.81 42.57 4.36
CA GLU A 75 -24.48 41.38 3.81
C GLU A 75 -24.93 40.38 4.91
N GLU A 76 -24.96 40.82 6.17
CA GLU A 76 -25.37 40.00 7.32
C GLU A 76 -25.70 40.90 8.52
N LYS A 77 -26.87 40.69 9.14
CA LYS A 77 -27.34 41.45 10.29
C LYS A 77 -28.00 40.54 11.33
N ILE A 78 -27.41 40.47 12.52
CA ILE A 78 -27.96 39.81 13.72
C ILE A 78 -28.15 40.91 14.77
N GLN A 79 -29.38 41.21 15.16
CA GLN A 79 -29.67 42.28 16.12
C GLN A 79 -30.75 41.83 17.13
N PRO A 80 -30.36 41.20 18.26
CA PRO A 80 -31.27 40.91 19.36
C PRO A 80 -31.90 42.20 19.93
N PRO A 81 -33.17 42.19 20.39
CA PRO A 81 -33.83 43.38 20.93
C PRO A 81 -33.12 44.03 22.13
N GLY A 82 -32.37 43.24 22.91
CA GLY A 82 -31.62 43.68 24.09
C GLY A 82 -30.12 43.92 23.87
N ALA A 83 -29.64 44.00 22.62
CA ALA A 83 -28.22 44.09 22.33
C ALA A 83 -27.58 45.38 22.88
N ARG A 84 -26.65 45.23 23.84
CA ARG A 84 -25.88 46.32 24.45
C ARG A 84 -24.55 46.59 23.74
N TYR A 85 -24.05 45.62 22.99
CA TYR A 85 -22.79 45.71 22.25
C TYR A 85 -23.03 45.46 20.76
N SER A 86 -22.49 46.32 19.90
CA SER A 86 -22.59 46.20 18.45
C SER A 86 -21.21 45.98 17.85
N VAL A 87 -21.00 44.80 17.27
CA VAL A 87 -19.80 44.48 16.48
C VAL A 87 -20.15 44.66 15.01
N CYS A 88 -19.39 45.48 14.28
CA CYS A 88 -19.75 45.84 12.92
C CYS A 88 -18.56 46.08 12.00
N THR A 89 -18.80 46.12 10.68
CA THR A 89 -17.84 46.72 9.76
C THR A 89 -17.83 48.24 9.92
N VAL A 90 -16.70 48.92 9.62
CA VAL A 90 -16.58 50.38 9.74
C VAL A 90 -17.62 51.12 8.87
N GLU A 91 -17.96 50.55 7.71
CA GLU A 91 -19.06 50.98 6.85
C GLU A 91 -20.44 50.89 7.53
N ALA A 92 -20.67 49.82 8.30
CA ALA A 92 -21.93 49.54 9.00
C ALA A 92 -21.98 50.12 10.43
N MET A 93 -20.92 50.80 10.89
CA MET A 93 -20.99 51.62 12.10
C MET A 93 -22.03 52.74 11.90
N PRO A 94 -22.89 53.01 12.91
CA PRO A 94 -23.80 54.14 12.85
C PRO A 94 -23.01 55.46 12.80
N ARG A 95 -23.57 56.48 12.15
CA ARG A 95 -22.92 57.81 12.05
C ARG A 95 -22.83 58.52 13.40
N GLU A 96 -23.77 58.25 14.29
CA GLU A 96 -23.87 58.80 15.65
C GLU A 96 -24.19 57.66 16.64
N THR A 97 -23.81 57.78 17.91
CA THR A 97 -24.12 56.77 18.93
C THR A 97 -24.20 57.36 20.34
N SER A 98 -24.91 56.68 21.23
CA SER A 98 -25.03 56.96 22.67
C SER A 98 -24.31 55.91 23.55
N ALA A 99 -23.59 54.98 22.92
CA ALA A 99 -22.84 53.93 23.61
C ALA A 99 -21.75 54.52 24.54
N ALA A 100 -21.48 53.84 25.64
CA ALA A 100 -20.39 54.22 26.55
C ALA A 100 -19.03 54.16 25.84
N PHE A 101 -18.78 53.05 25.14
CA PHE A 101 -17.50 52.76 24.50
C PHE A 101 -17.61 52.76 22.97
N VAL A 102 -16.62 53.32 22.27
CA VAL A 102 -16.43 53.15 20.82
C VAL A 102 -15.00 52.71 20.53
N ALA A 103 -14.82 51.72 19.65
CA ALA A 103 -13.53 51.39 19.05
C ALA A 103 -13.60 51.35 17.51
N ILE A 104 -12.51 51.78 16.86
CA ILE A 104 -12.28 51.65 15.41
C ILE A 104 -10.93 50.95 15.22
N ASP A 105 -10.91 49.82 14.52
CA ASP A 105 -9.70 49.02 14.27
C ASP A 105 -9.08 49.25 12.89
N GLU A 106 -7.77 49.01 12.79
CA GLU A 106 -6.90 49.24 11.62
C GLU A 106 -7.06 50.63 10.98
N VAL A 107 -7.08 51.69 11.81
CA VAL A 107 -7.35 53.09 11.40
C VAL A 107 -6.43 53.63 10.30
N GLN A 108 -5.28 53.01 10.03
CA GLN A 108 -4.43 53.35 8.87
C GLN A 108 -5.11 53.14 7.52
N LEU A 109 -6.19 52.36 7.45
CA LEU A 109 -7.04 52.29 6.25
C LEU A 109 -7.70 53.62 5.89
N ALA A 110 -7.70 54.64 6.75
CA ALA A 110 -8.06 56.01 6.38
C ALA A 110 -7.18 56.62 5.26
N GLY A 111 -6.00 56.04 4.99
CA GLY A 111 -5.18 56.38 3.82
C GLY A 111 -5.61 55.72 2.51
N ASP A 112 -6.45 54.68 2.55
CA ASP A 112 -6.85 53.87 1.39
C ASP A 112 -7.67 54.67 0.37
N LEU A 113 -7.29 54.57 -0.91
CA LEU A 113 -7.81 55.38 -2.02
C LEU A 113 -9.30 55.17 -2.32
N GLU A 114 -9.86 53.99 -2.02
CA GLU A 114 -11.22 53.61 -2.38
C GLU A 114 -12.18 53.82 -1.18
N ARG A 115 -11.89 53.17 -0.05
CA ARG A 115 -12.77 53.13 1.13
C ARG A 115 -12.25 53.92 2.34
N GLY A 116 -11.03 54.45 2.30
CA GLY A 116 -10.44 55.16 3.44
C GLY A 116 -11.23 56.39 3.91
N HIS A 117 -12.00 57.00 3.01
CA HIS A 117 -12.90 58.11 3.34
C HIS A 117 -13.96 57.76 4.41
N VAL A 118 -14.37 56.48 4.50
CA VAL A 118 -15.32 56.00 5.52
C VAL A 118 -14.64 55.91 6.90
N PHE A 119 -13.39 55.44 6.93
CA PHE A 119 -12.58 55.40 8.16
C PHE A 119 -12.32 56.82 8.68
N THR A 120 -11.95 57.75 7.80
CA THR A 120 -11.77 59.17 8.15
C THR A 120 -13.05 59.78 8.73
N ASP A 121 -14.22 59.53 8.15
CA ASP A 121 -15.51 60.00 8.68
C ASP A 121 -15.78 59.48 10.10
N ARG A 122 -15.55 58.18 10.36
CA ARG A 122 -15.72 57.58 11.69
C ARG A 122 -14.68 58.09 12.70
N ILE A 123 -13.40 58.19 12.31
CA ILE A 123 -12.30 58.72 13.15
C ILE A 123 -12.58 60.17 13.55
N LEU A 124 -13.06 61.00 12.62
CA LEU A 124 -13.41 62.39 12.92
C LEU A 124 -14.64 62.45 13.82
N HIS A 125 -15.78 61.89 13.41
CA HIS A 125 -17.08 62.26 13.98
C HIS A 125 -17.63 61.31 15.05
N LEU A 126 -17.28 60.01 15.06
CA LEU A 126 -17.90 59.05 15.97
C LEU A 126 -17.17 58.98 17.32
N ARG A 127 -17.91 59.06 18.44
CA ARG A 127 -17.38 59.02 19.80
C ARG A 127 -18.21 58.12 20.71
N GLY A 128 -17.56 57.45 21.66
CA GLY A 128 -18.21 56.91 22.84
C GLY A 128 -18.45 58.01 23.87
N ARG A 129 -19.46 57.83 24.71
CA ARG A 129 -19.82 58.76 25.79
C ARG A 129 -18.79 58.78 26.93
N ASP A 130 -18.12 57.65 27.17
CA ASP A 130 -17.19 57.43 28.29
C ASP A 130 -15.75 57.15 27.79
N GLU A 131 -15.58 56.41 26.68
CA GLU A 131 -14.26 56.13 26.06
C GLU A 131 -14.35 55.97 24.54
N THR A 132 -13.37 56.52 23.81
CA THR A 132 -13.13 56.23 22.39
C THR A 132 -11.72 55.70 22.15
N LEU A 133 -11.58 54.51 21.55
CA LEU A 133 -10.30 53.92 21.14
C LEU A 133 -10.12 53.93 19.62
N LEU A 134 -8.92 54.33 19.17
CA LEU A 134 -8.47 54.21 17.78
C LEU A 134 -7.31 53.19 17.74
N LEU A 135 -7.47 52.08 17.04
CA LEU A 135 -6.47 51.01 17.00
C LEU A 135 -5.83 50.95 15.61
N GLY A 136 -4.50 50.84 15.53
CA GLY A 136 -3.83 50.72 14.22
C GLY A 136 -2.31 50.72 14.26
N ALA A 137 -1.71 51.05 13.13
CA ALA A 137 -0.26 51.13 12.92
C ALA A 137 0.37 52.39 13.56
N ALA A 138 1.64 52.31 13.97
CA ALA A 138 2.39 53.42 14.56
C ALA A 138 2.49 54.65 13.64
N THR A 139 2.49 54.43 12.32
CA THR A 139 2.54 55.46 11.27
C THR A 139 1.40 56.49 11.34
N MET A 140 0.30 56.17 12.03
CA MET A 140 -0.85 57.07 12.20
C MET A 140 -0.68 58.12 13.31
N ALA A 141 0.34 58.00 14.17
CA ALA A 141 0.49 58.86 15.35
C ALA A 141 0.49 60.36 15.02
N GLY A 142 1.31 60.78 14.05
CA GLY A 142 1.46 62.20 13.69
C GLY A 142 0.20 62.82 13.07
N ILE A 143 -0.50 62.09 12.19
CA ILE A 143 -1.73 62.59 11.56
C ILE A 143 -2.93 62.61 12.53
N LEU A 144 -3.04 61.62 13.41
CA LEU A 144 -4.05 61.64 14.47
C LEU A 144 -3.83 62.80 15.45
N GLN A 145 -2.58 63.06 15.86
CA GLN A 145 -2.25 64.23 16.71
C GLN A 145 -2.53 65.58 16.03
N LYS A 146 -2.39 65.65 14.69
CA LYS A 146 -2.68 66.85 13.91
C LYS A 146 -4.19 67.14 13.81
N LEU A 147 -4.99 66.11 13.56
CA LEU A 147 -6.45 66.22 13.35
C LEU A 147 -7.24 66.26 14.67
N LEU A 148 -6.83 65.46 15.67
CA LEU A 148 -7.51 65.30 16.96
C LEU A 148 -6.67 65.92 18.08
N LYS A 149 -6.82 67.22 18.30
CA LYS A 149 -5.96 67.94 19.26
C LYS A 149 -6.23 67.49 20.70
N GLY A 150 -5.19 66.94 21.33
CA GLY A 150 -5.24 66.38 22.68
C GLY A 150 -5.50 64.87 22.74
N VAL A 151 -5.43 64.15 21.61
CA VAL A 151 -5.48 62.68 21.58
C VAL A 151 -4.36 62.06 22.42
N SER A 152 -4.70 61.09 23.26
CA SER A 152 -3.73 60.26 23.97
C SER A 152 -3.16 59.21 23.02
N VAL A 153 -1.84 58.96 23.02
CA VAL A 153 -1.21 57.96 22.15
C VAL A 153 -0.47 56.93 23.00
N VAL A 154 -0.85 55.66 22.86
CA VAL A 154 -0.30 54.52 23.60
C VAL A 154 0.32 53.53 22.62
N THR A 155 1.65 53.51 22.54
CA THR A 155 2.38 52.57 21.66
C THR A 155 2.52 51.20 22.32
N ARG A 156 2.27 50.11 21.58
CA ARG A 156 2.53 48.73 22.01
C ARG A 156 3.59 48.04 21.12
N PRO A 157 4.67 47.48 21.67
CA PRO A 157 5.64 46.69 20.91
C PRO A 157 5.08 45.32 20.51
N ARG A 158 5.66 44.72 19.46
CA ARG A 158 5.35 43.35 19.00
C ARG A 158 5.68 42.31 20.09
N MET A 159 4.88 41.24 20.18
CA MET A 159 5.05 40.19 21.21
C MET A 159 6.12 39.14 20.90
N SER A 160 6.62 39.08 19.67
CA SER A 160 7.68 38.17 19.23
C SER A 160 8.55 38.80 18.14
N HIS A 161 9.73 38.24 17.89
CA HIS A 161 10.63 38.72 16.84
C HIS A 161 10.15 38.28 15.45
N LEU A 162 10.52 39.08 14.45
CA LEU A 162 10.32 38.79 13.03
C LEU A 162 11.70 38.89 12.37
N ALA A 163 12.15 37.83 11.69
CA ALA A 163 13.50 37.76 11.13
C ALA A 163 13.53 37.37 9.64
N TYR A 164 14.42 37.98 8.87
CA TYR A 164 14.60 37.71 7.45
C TYR A 164 15.42 36.44 7.21
N ALA A 165 14.86 35.53 6.41
CA ALA A 165 15.42 34.22 6.11
C ALA A 165 15.97 34.11 4.67
N GLY A 166 16.14 35.25 3.99
CA GLY A 166 16.70 35.34 2.63
C GLY A 166 15.79 34.83 1.51
N SER A 167 16.38 34.58 0.34
CA SER A 167 15.70 33.96 -0.80
C SER A 167 15.74 32.43 -0.73
N LYS A 168 14.58 31.78 -0.92
CA LYS A 168 14.43 30.32 -0.96
C LYS A 168 13.57 29.90 -2.14
N LYS A 169 13.90 28.80 -2.80
CA LYS A 169 12.97 28.20 -3.79
C LYS A 169 11.70 27.74 -3.06
N ILE A 170 10.53 27.87 -3.68
CA ILE A 170 9.22 27.45 -3.13
C ILE A 170 9.31 26.04 -2.53
N THR A 171 9.98 25.13 -3.25
CA THR A 171 10.19 23.72 -2.89
C THR A 171 11.02 23.49 -1.61
N ARG A 172 11.73 24.53 -1.14
CA ARG A 172 12.63 24.55 0.03
C ARG A 172 12.16 25.53 1.13
N LEU A 173 10.94 26.07 1.02
CA LEU A 173 10.34 26.81 2.13
C LEU A 173 10.06 25.86 3.30
N PRO A 174 10.11 26.33 4.56
CA PRO A 174 9.76 25.51 5.71
C PRO A 174 8.27 25.11 5.66
N ARG A 175 7.91 24.07 6.42
CA ARG A 175 6.49 23.75 6.68
C ARG A 175 5.84 24.91 7.47
N ARG A 176 4.51 25.01 7.42
CA ARG A 176 3.73 26.16 7.94
C ARG A 176 4.08 27.50 7.28
N SER A 177 4.45 27.48 5.99
CA SER A 177 4.66 28.70 5.20
C SER A 177 3.37 29.24 4.59
N ALA A 178 3.18 30.56 4.63
CA ALA A 178 2.28 31.29 3.75
C ALA A 178 3.07 31.92 2.59
N ILE A 179 2.59 31.77 1.35
CA ILE A 179 3.26 32.23 0.14
C ILE A 179 2.37 33.25 -0.56
N VAL A 180 2.92 34.42 -0.87
CA VAL A 180 2.12 35.60 -1.25
C VAL A 180 2.41 36.07 -2.67
N ALA A 181 1.35 36.13 -3.48
CA ALA A 181 1.35 36.65 -4.86
C ALA A 181 0.11 37.54 -5.09
N PHE A 182 0.10 38.36 -6.15
CA PHE A 182 -0.89 39.43 -6.33
C PHE A 182 -1.82 39.25 -7.54
N SER A 183 -1.83 38.06 -8.15
CA SER A 183 -2.85 37.62 -9.11
C SER A 183 -3.40 36.23 -8.76
N ALA A 184 -4.62 35.93 -9.21
CA ALA A 184 -5.23 34.62 -9.00
C ALA A 184 -4.45 33.51 -9.74
N ASP A 185 -4.00 33.79 -10.96
CA ASP A 185 -3.25 32.85 -11.81
C ASP A 185 -1.95 32.37 -11.14
N GLU A 186 -1.22 33.28 -10.51
CA GLU A 186 0.03 32.98 -9.81
C GLU A 186 -0.23 32.21 -8.51
N VAL A 187 -1.28 32.57 -7.76
CA VAL A 187 -1.71 31.79 -6.58
C VAL A 187 -2.10 30.37 -6.98
N TYR A 188 -2.87 30.18 -8.06
CA TYR A 188 -3.23 28.86 -8.58
C TYR A 188 -2.01 28.08 -9.11
N GLY A 189 -1.10 28.75 -9.82
CA GLY A 189 0.13 28.13 -10.35
C GLY A 189 1.08 27.68 -9.25
N ILE A 190 1.25 28.49 -8.21
CA ILE A 190 2.04 28.16 -7.02
C ILE A 190 1.37 27.05 -6.21
N ALA A 191 0.05 27.08 -6.01
CA ALA A 191 -0.67 26.03 -5.28
C ALA A 191 -0.59 24.66 -6.00
N GLU A 192 -0.73 24.63 -7.33
CA GLU A 192 -0.56 23.41 -8.14
C GLU A 192 0.91 22.91 -8.12
N LEU A 193 1.89 23.81 -8.12
CA LEU A 193 3.31 23.47 -7.95
C LEU A 193 3.59 22.82 -6.59
N ILE A 194 2.99 23.34 -5.51
CA ILE A 194 3.14 22.81 -4.16
C ILE A 194 2.43 21.47 -4.04
N ARG A 195 1.18 21.33 -4.52
CA ARG A 195 0.46 20.05 -4.56
C ARG A 195 1.31 18.92 -5.17
N ARG A 196 1.92 19.20 -6.33
CA ARG A 196 2.79 18.24 -7.06
C ARG A 196 4.10 17.85 -6.34
N GLN A 197 4.49 18.55 -5.28
CA GLN A 197 5.82 18.36 -4.62
C GLN A 197 5.78 18.25 -3.09
N ARG A 198 4.64 18.58 -2.46
CA ARG A 198 4.43 18.68 -1.01
C ARG A 198 3.02 18.24 -0.57
N GLY A 199 2.26 17.56 -1.43
CA GLY A 199 0.94 16.99 -1.12
C GLY A 199 -0.23 17.97 -1.27
N GLY A 200 -0.09 19.23 -0.85
CA GLY A 200 -1.16 20.21 -1.04
C GLY A 200 -0.88 21.61 -0.50
N ALA A 201 -1.74 22.54 -0.88
CA ALA A 201 -1.81 23.87 -0.30
C ALA A 201 -3.25 24.38 -0.20
N ALA A 202 -3.53 25.15 0.85
CA ALA A 202 -4.76 25.94 0.97
C ALA A 202 -4.65 27.21 0.10
N VAL A 203 -5.77 27.68 -0.45
CA VAL A 203 -5.81 28.86 -1.33
C VAL A 203 -6.71 29.95 -0.74
N VAL A 204 -6.16 31.16 -0.56
CA VAL A 204 -6.87 32.32 0.00
C VAL A 204 -6.72 33.56 -0.89
N LEU A 205 -7.74 33.82 -1.71
CA LEU A 205 -7.86 35.05 -2.50
C LEU A 205 -8.81 36.06 -1.82
N GLY A 206 -8.56 37.35 -2.01
CA GLY A 206 -9.45 38.42 -1.52
C GLY A 206 -10.89 38.34 -2.05
N ALA A 207 -11.10 37.71 -3.21
CA ALA A 207 -12.41 37.52 -3.83
C ALA A 207 -13.24 36.36 -3.21
N LEU A 208 -12.61 35.37 -2.57
CA LEU A 208 -13.31 34.21 -2.00
C LEU A 208 -14.32 34.65 -0.94
N SER A 209 -15.45 33.94 -0.84
CA SER A 209 -16.44 34.24 0.20
C SER A 209 -15.87 33.99 1.61
N PRO A 210 -16.40 34.66 2.66
CA PRO A 210 -16.03 34.39 4.05
C PRO A 210 -16.04 32.90 4.40
N ARG A 211 -17.05 32.16 3.90
CA ARG A 211 -17.23 30.71 4.11
C ARG A 211 -16.12 29.90 3.43
N THR A 212 -15.93 30.06 2.12
CA THR A 212 -14.86 29.37 1.37
C THR A 212 -13.49 29.69 1.98
N ARG A 213 -13.24 30.95 2.35
CA ARG A 213 -11.97 31.41 2.91
C ARG A 213 -11.69 30.82 4.29
N ASN A 214 -12.68 30.78 5.17
CA ASN A 214 -12.54 30.13 6.48
C ASN A 214 -12.27 28.64 6.34
N ALA A 215 -13.03 27.93 5.50
CA ALA A 215 -12.82 26.49 5.28
C ALA A 215 -11.45 26.17 4.63
N GLN A 216 -10.92 27.05 3.76
CA GLN A 216 -9.54 26.91 3.25
C GLN A 216 -8.49 27.16 4.36
N VAL A 217 -8.72 28.14 5.24
CA VAL A 217 -7.86 28.38 6.41
C VAL A 217 -7.93 27.23 7.42
N GLU A 218 -9.10 26.60 7.58
CA GLU A 218 -9.31 25.45 8.45
C GLU A 218 -8.46 24.24 8.03
N ILE A 219 -8.42 23.91 6.73
CA ILE A 219 -7.54 22.86 6.17
C ILE A 219 -6.04 23.13 6.42
N TYR A 220 -5.63 24.40 6.47
CA TYR A 220 -4.27 24.77 6.86
C TYR A 220 -4.06 24.68 8.38
N GLN A 221 -5.04 25.11 9.18
CA GLN A 221 -4.92 25.14 10.65
C GLN A 221 -5.03 23.75 11.29
N SER A 222 -5.85 22.84 10.74
CA SER A 222 -5.91 21.42 11.11
C SER A 222 -4.59 20.67 10.84
N GLY A 223 -3.74 21.21 9.96
CA GLY A 223 -2.50 20.59 9.53
C GLY A 223 -2.67 19.58 8.38
N ASP A 224 -3.85 19.51 7.75
CA ASP A 224 -4.09 18.70 6.56
C ASP A 224 -3.26 19.22 5.36
N VAL A 225 -2.90 20.51 5.34
CA VAL A 225 -1.82 21.08 4.49
C VAL A 225 -0.84 21.94 5.28
N ASP A 226 0.45 21.84 4.95
CA ASP A 226 1.52 22.65 5.56
C ASP A 226 1.69 24.03 4.92
N PHE A 227 1.03 24.30 3.79
CA PHE A 227 1.27 25.46 2.95
C PHE A 227 -0.04 26.21 2.67
N LEU A 228 0.04 27.53 2.73
CA LEU A 228 -1.02 28.46 2.36
C LEU A 228 -0.51 29.31 1.18
N VAL A 229 -1.28 29.46 0.11
CA VAL A 229 -0.97 30.37 -0.99
C VAL A 229 -2.07 31.42 -1.08
N ALA A 230 -1.69 32.70 -1.08
CA ALA A 230 -2.65 33.78 -0.90
C ALA A 230 -2.26 35.11 -1.55
N THR A 231 -3.19 36.06 -1.54
CA THR A 231 -2.89 37.48 -1.78
C THR A 231 -2.67 38.24 -0.47
N ASP A 232 -2.43 39.55 -0.57
CA ASP A 232 -2.53 40.54 0.51
C ASP A 232 -3.76 40.40 1.43
N ALA A 233 -4.81 39.68 1.01
CA ALA A 233 -5.95 39.31 1.84
C ALA A 233 -5.60 38.55 3.15
N ILE A 234 -4.41 37.95 3.29
CA ILE A 234 -3.94 37.42 4.60
C ILE A 234 -3.34 38.49 5.51
N GLY A 235 -2.94 39.64 4.96
CA GLY A 235 -2.41 40.77 5.71
C GLY A 235 -3.43 41.42 6.63
N MET A 236 -4.73 41.13 6.46
CA MET A 236 -5.82 41.63 7.30
C MET A 236 -6.90 40.57 7.52
N GLY A 237 -7.30 40.36 8.78
CA GLY A 237 -8.56 39.70 9.12
C GLY A 237 -8.70 38.20 8.90
N LEU A 238 -7.61 37.44 9.06
CA LEU A 238 -7.63 36.00 9.29
C LEU A 238 -6.74 35.65 10.49
N ASN A 239 -7.21 34.72 11.34
CA ASN A 239 -6.42 34.17 12.45
C ASN A 239 -5.57 32.99 11.95
N LEU A 240 -4.34 33.31 11.54
CA LEU A 240 -3.38 32.37 10.95
C LEU A 240 -2.19 32.15 11.89
N ASP A 241 -1.87 30.89 12.17
CA ASP A 241 -0.68 30.49 12.93
C ASP A 241 0.45 30.11 11.96
N VAL A 242 0.98 31.11 11.27
CA VAL A 242 2.02 30.98 10.23
C VAL A 242 3.42 31.17 10.83
N ASP A 243 4.35 30.27 10.51
CA ASP A 243 5.74 30.34 11.00
C ASP A 243 6.66 31.08 10.00
N HIS A 244 6.31 31.08 8.71
CA HIS A 244 7.09 31.73 7.64
C HIS A 244 6.23 32.41 6.57
N VAL A 245 6.59 33.62 6.15
CA VAL A 245 5.99 34.32 5.00
C VAL A 245 6.98 34.43 3.84
N GLY A 246 6.66 33.79 2.71
CA GLY A 246 7.46 33.84 1.48
C GLY A 246 6.80 34.72 0.39
N PHE A 247 7.40 35.86 0.07
CA PHE A 247 6.93 36.72 -1.02
C PHE A 247 7.31 36.12 -2.38
N ALA A 248 6.30 35.68 -3.15
CA ALA A 248 6.50 35.18 -4.52
C ALA A 248 6.53 36.31 -5.56
N GLN A 249 6.06 37.49 -5.19
CA GLN A 249 6.12 38.73 -5.97
C GLN A 249 6.37 39.92 -5.02
N ASN A 250 6.93 41.03 -5.54
CA ASN A 250 7.12 42.29 -4.79
C ASN A 250 6.40 43.49 -5.45
N ARG A 251 5.53 43.23 -6.44
CA ARG A 251 4.75 44.22 -7.19
C ARG A 251 3.29 43.81 -7.22
N LYS A 252 2.39 44.79 -7.21
CA LYS A 252 0.94 44.58 -7.38
C LYS A 252 0.33 45.65 -8.27
N PHE A 253 -0.85 45.35 -8.80
CA PHE A 253 -1.72 46.35 -9.42
C PHE A 253 -2.48 47.11 -8.32
N ASP A 254 -2.50 48.44 -8.37
CA ASP A 254 -3.17 49.30 -7.39
C ASP A 254 -4.50 49.91 -7.88
N GLY A 255 -5.08 49.33 -8.93
CA GLY A 255 -6.24 49.86 -9.65
C GLY A 255 -5.85 50.74 -10.85
N PHE A 256 -4.63 51.30 -10.86
CA PHE A 256 -4.15 52.18 -11.92
C PHE A 256 -2.86 51.68 -12.58
N GLN A 257 -1.91 51.14 -11.81
CA GLN A 257 -0.59 50.73 -12.31
C GLN A 257 0.06 49.58 -11.51
N TYR A 258 1.07 48.94 -12.11
CA TYR A 258 1.85 47.88 -11.49
C TYR A 258 3.08 48.41 -10.73
N ARG A 259 2.86 48.93 -9.52
CA ARG A 259 3.91 49.45 -8.63
C ARG A 259 4.54 48.36 -7.74
N GLN A 260 5.66 48.69 -7.10
CA GLN A 260 6.20 47.90 -5.97
C GLN A 260 5.32 48.08 -4.72
N LEU A 261 5.42 47.12 -3.81
CA LEU A 261 4.88 47.20 -2.45
C LEU A 261 5.70 48.19 -1.62
N SER A 262 5.04 48.95 -0.75
CA SER A 262 5.70 49.76 0.28
C SER A 262 6.21 48.89 1.43
N ALA A 263 7.18 49.38 2.21
CA ALA A 263 7.68 48.72 3.42
C ALA A 263 6.54 48.41 4.43
N ALA A 264 5.54 49.30 4.54
CA ALA A 264 4.38 49.09 5.39
C ALA A 264 3.46 47.96 4.89
N GLU A 265 3.24 47.85 3.58
CA GLU A 265 2.48 46.73 2.97
C GLU A 265 3.21 45.40 3.15
N LEU A 266 4.54 45.39 2.95
CA LEU A 266 5.38 44.23 3.24
C LEU A 266 5.34 43.86 4.72
N GLY A 267 5.47 44.81 5.64
CA GLY A 267 5.42 44.60 7.09
C GLY A 267 4.06 44.11 7.61
N GLN A 268 2.95 44.58 7.04
CA GLN A 268 1.60 44.11 7.38
C GLN A 268 1.39 42.63 7.00
N ILE A 269 2.02 42.18 5.90
CA ILE A 269 1.96 40.80 5.41
C ILE A 269 2.99 39.91 6.11
N ALA A 270 4.28 40.31 6.14
CA ALA A 270 5.37 39.60 6.81
C ALA A 270 5.11 39.43 8.30
N GLY A 271 4.52 40.45 8.94
CA GLY A 271 4.13 40.44 10.35
C GLY A 271 3.00 39.46 10.69
N ARG A 272 2.46 38.71 9.72
CA ARG A 272 1.60 37.52 9.95
C ARG A 272 2.41 36.27 10.32
N ALA A 273 3.73 36.26 10.08
CA ALA A 273 4.62 35.24 10.61
C ALA A 273 4.91 35.46 12.10
N GLY A 274 4.82 34.39 12.90
CA GLY A 274 4.99 34.44 14.34
C GLY A 274 3.77 35.03 15.06
N ARG A 275 3.35 34.39 16.16
CA ARG A 275 2.09 34.71 16.87
C ARG A 275 2.26 34.52 18.37
N HIS A 276 1.67 35.42 19.16
CA HIS A 276 1.95 35.56 20.60
C HIS A 276 3.48 35.62 20.83
N MET A 277 4.04 34.70 21.64
CA MET A 277 5.47 34.61 21.97
C MET A 277 6.30 33.77 20.97
N ARG A 278 5.70 33.27 19.87
CA ARG A 278 6.46 32.54 18.84
C ARG A 278 7.02 33.51 17.82
N ASP A 279 8.34 33.45 17.61
CA ASP A 279 9.03 34.21 16.58
C ASP A 279 8.59 33.78 15.17
N GLY A 280 8.60 34.73 14.25
CA GLY A 280 8.25 34.53 12.85
C GLY A 280 9.43 34.76 11.94
N THR A 281 9.38 34.20 10.73
CA THR A 281 10.35 34.52 9.68
C THR A 281 9.68 34.99 8.40
N PHE A 282 10.37 35.81 7.61
CA PHE A 282 9.93 36.19 6.27
C PHE A 282 11.06 36.06 5.26
N GLY A 283 10.73 35.99 3.98
CA GLY A 283 11.72 35.83 2.91
C GLY A 283 11.10 36.02 1.54
N VAL A 284 11.91 35.89 0.50
CA VAL A 284 11.44 35.93 -0.90
C VAL A 284 11.53 34.55 -1.55
N THR A 285 10.68 34.27 -2.53
CA THR A 285 10.86 33.08 -3.36
C THR A 285 11.95 33.30 -4.41
N GLY A 286 12.46 32.21 -5.01
CA GLY A 286 13.45 32.27 -6.09
C GLY A 286 12.97 32.87 -7.44
N GLN A 287 11.83 33.58 -7.48
CA GLN A 287 11.39 34.41 -8.60
C GLN A 287 11.50 35.92 -8.33
N VAL A 288 11.86 36.31 -7.10
CA VAL A 288 12.05 37.71 -6.69
C VAL A 288 13.48 37.88 -6.21
N ASP A 289 14.10 39.00 -6.56
CA ASP A 289 15.41 39.37 -6.02
C ASP A 289 15.33 39.52 -4.48
N PRO A 290 16.41 39.20 -3.73
CA PRO A 290 16.46 39.47 -2.29
C PRO A 290 16.15 40.94 -1.99
N PHE A 291 15.41 41.18 -0.90
CA PHE A 291 15.25 42.53 -0.37
C PHE A 291 16.61 43.11 0.05
N ASP A 292 16.75 44.41 -0.11
CA ASP A 292 17.86 45.23 0.36
C ASP A 292 17.87 45.36 1.88
N ASP A 293 19.06 45.52 2.46
CA ASP A 293 19.25 45.51 3.92
C ASP A 293 18.46 46.64 4.61
N GLU A 294 18.33 47.82 3.98
CA GLU A 294 17.53 48.95 4.51
C GLU A 294 16.03 48.61 4.58
N LEU A 295 15.49 47.91 3.58
CA LEU A 295 14.10 47.43 3.59
C LEU A 295 13.90 46.30 4.61
N VAL A 296 14.89 45.42 4.79
CA VAL A 296 14.87 44.37 5.82
C VAL A 296 14.84 44.99 7.23
N GLU A 297 15.76 45.91 7.54
CA GLU A 297 15.81 46.60 8.83
C GLU A 297 14.49 47.31 9.16
N LYS A 298 13.85 47.96 8.17
CA LYS A 298 12.53 48.59 8.33
C LYS A 298 11.42 47.58 8.64
N ILE A 299 11.41 46.42 7.99
CA ILE A 299 10.40 45.37 8.23
C ILE A 299 10.62 44.69 9.59
N GLU A 300 11.85 44.41 9.98
CA GLU A 300 12.18 43.80 11.29
C GLU A 300 11.93 44.77 12.44
N GLY A 301 12.42 46.02 12.33
CA GLY A 301 12.19 47.09 13.30
C GLY A 301 10.75 47.61 13.33
N HIS A 302 9.95 47.29 12.31
CA HIS A 302 8.60 47.83 12.06
C HIS A 302 8.59 49.37 11.96
N ASP A 303 9.65 49.96 11.43
CA ASP A 303 9.81 51.40 11.18
C ASP A 303 9.41 51.74 9.74
N PHE A 304 8.41 52.59 9.58
CA PHE A 304 7.75 52.87 8.31
C PHE A 304 7.36 54.35 8.20
N ASP A 305 7.30 54.86 6.98
CA ASP A 305 6.92 56.26 6.72
C ASP A 305 5.58 56.64 7.40
N PRO A 306 5.53 57.76 8.14
CA PRO A 306 4.30 58.21 8.79
C PRO A 306 3.26 58.65 7.76
N VAL A 307 1.99 58.29 8.00
CA VAL A 307 0.87 58.70 7.14
C VAL A 307 0.71 60.21 7.23
N ARG A 308 0.79 60.90 6.08
CA ARG A 308 0.78 62.38 6.02
C ARG A 308 -0.58 62.97 5.65
N VAL A 309 -1.42 62.19 4.94
CA VAL A 309 -2.77 62.57 4.50
C VAL A 309 -3.72 61.39 4.62
N LEU A 310 -4.99 61.67 4.93
CA LEU A 310 -6.09 60.70 4.89
C LEU A 310 -7.06 61.05 3.76
N GLN A 311 -7.71 60.05 3.16
CA GLN A 311 -8.78 60.30 2.19
C GLN A 311 -10.01 60.84 2.90
N TRP A 312 -10.67 61.85 2.32
CA TRP A 312 -11.84 62.49 2.90
C TRP A 312 -12.91 62.74 1.83
N ARG A 313 -14.16 62.67 2.25
CA ARG A 313 -15.36 63.01 1.48
C ARG A 313 -16.33 63.74 2.42
N THR A 314 -17.18 64.63 1.89
CA THR A 314 -18.22 65.25 2.71
C THR A 314 -19.17 64.21 3.30
N ALA A 315 -19.58 64.41 4.56
CA ALA A 315 -20.71 63.69 5.15
C ALA A 315 -22.06 64.39 4.86
N GLN A 316 -22.01 65.65 4.44
CA GLN A 316 -23.14 66.53 4.10
C GLN A 316 -23.30 66.59 2.58
N PHE A 317 -24.24 65.82 2.03
CA PHE A 317 -24.61 65.83 0.62
C PHE A 317 -25.81 66.76 0.38
N ASP A 318 -25.81 67.48 -0.74
CA ASP A 318 -26.92 68.36 -1.13
C ASP A 318 -27.83 67.64 -2.13
N PHE A 319 -28.92 67.07 -1.62
CA PHE A 319 -29.90 66.35 -2.45
C PHE A 319 -30.90 67.28 -3.17
N SER A 320 -30.73 68.61 -3.16
CA SER A 320 -31.71 69.54 -3.76
C SER A 320 -31.89 69.37 -5.27
N SER A 321 -30.86 68.91 -5.98
CA SER A 321 -30.92 68.44 -7.37
C SER A 321 -29.72 67.55 -7.70
N LEU A 322 -29.73 66.85 -8.85
CA LEU A 322 -28.58 66.08 -9.32
C LEU A 322 -27.28 66.91 -9.42
N ASP A 323 -27.38 68.14 -9.92
CA ASP A 323 -26.23 69.05 -10.06
C ASP A 323 -25.79 69.63 -8.72
N ALA A 324 -26.66 69.65 -7.70
CA ALA A 324 -26.28 69.95 -6.32
C ALA A 324 -25.55 68.76 -5.67
N LEU A 325 -26.06 67.55 -5.87
CA LEU A 325 -25.46 66.33 -5.36
C LEU A 325 -24.04 66.16 -5.90
N LYS A 326 -23.85 66.23 -7.24
CA LYS A 326 -22.52 66.15 -7.87
C LYS A 326 -21.54 67.19 -7.31
N ARG A 327 -21.97 68.46 -7.17
CA ARG A 327 -21.13 69.52 -6.57
C ARG A 327 -20.80 69.25 -5.10
N SER A 328 -21.71 68.66 -4.33
CA SER A 328 -21.45 68.31 -2.92
C SER A 328 -20.46 67.14 -2.78
N VAL A 329 -20.56 66.10 -3.62
CA VAL A 329 -19.60 64.98 -3.65
C VAL A 329 -18.18 65.46 -3.95
N GLU A 330 -18.05 66.45 -4.84
CA GLU A 330 -16.78 67.05 -5.27
C GLU A 330 -16.16 68.07 -4.27
N THR A 331 -16.74 68.25 -3.08
CA THR A 331 -16.25 69.20 -2.06
C THR A 331 -14.77 68.98 -1.74
N PRO A 332 -13.92 70.03 -1.75
CA PRO A 332 -12.50 69.90 -1.41
C PRO A 332 -12.28 69.64 0.09
N ALA A 333 -11.18 68.97 0.43
CA ALA A 333 -10.82 68.70 1.81
C ALA A 333 -10.58 70.01 2.61
N PRO A 334 -11.22 70.19 3.78
CA PRO A 334 -11.29 71.49 4.45
C PRO A 334 -10.12 71.80 5.39
N VAL A 335 -9.26 70.83 5.71
CA VAL A 335 -8.11 71.01 6.62
C VAL A 335 -6.87 70.25 6.14
N GLU A 336 -5.70 70.81 6.43
CA GLU A 336 -4.40 70.27 6.02
C GLU A 336 -4.10 68.92 6.71
N GLY A 337 -3.81 67.88 5.92
CA GLY A 337 -3.73 66.48 6.40
C GLY A 337 -4.94 65.63 5.99
N LEU A 338 -5.97 66.24 5.40
CA LEU A 338 -6.99 65.55 4.62
C LEU A 338 -6.76 65.84 3.13
N THR A 339 -7.01 64.87 2.27
CA THR A 339 -7.13 65.04 0.82
C THR A 339 -8.51 64.62 0.37
N LYS A 340 -9.05 65.23 -0.71
CA LYS A 340 -10.28 64.71 -1.31
C LYS A 340 -9.99 63.30 -1.83
N ALA A 341 -10.86 62.35 -1.50
CA ALA A 341 -10.79 60.99 -2.04
C ALA A 341 -10.84 61.00 -3.58
N LEU A 342 -10.30 59.95 -4.20
CA LEU A 342 -10.56 59.70 -5.62
C LEU A 342 -12.06 59.40 -5.83
N PRO A 343 -12.61 59.59 -7.04
CA PRO A 343 -14.00 59.24 -7.33
C PRO A 343 -14.25 57.75 -7.05
N ALA A 344 -14.93 57.45 -5.94
CA ALA A 344 -15.28 56.09 -5.55
C ALA A 344 -16.36 55.50 -6.48
N VAL A 345 -16.60 54.19 -6.38
CA VAL A 345 -17.54 53.46 -7.26
C VAL A 345 -18.94 54.10 -7.29
N ASP A 346 -19.41 54.63 -6.16
CA ASP A 346 -20.70 55.32 -6.06
C ASP A 346 -20.75 56.66 -6.83
N ALA A 347 -19.69 57.47 -6.76
CA ALA A 347 -19.54 58.71 -7.50
C ALA A 347 -19.37 58.46 -9.01
N GLN A 348 -18.62 57.41 -9.39
CA GLN A 348 -18.49 56.99 -10.79
C GLN A 348 -19.83 56.48 -11.35
N ALA A 349 -20.54 55.63 -10.61
CA ALA A 349 -21.86 55.16 -10.97
C ALA A 349 -22.85 56.32 -11.14
N LEU A 350 -22.86 57.30 -10.22
CA LEU A 350 -23.69 58.49 -10.35
C LEU A 350 -23.39 59.26 -11.64
N ASP A 351 -22.12 59.47 -12.01
CA ASP A 351 -21.79 60.18 -13.25
C ASP A 351 -22.11 59.40 -14.53
N HIS A 352 -22.10 58.07 -14.50
CA HIS A 352 -22.58 57.25 -15.61
C HIS A 352 -24.11 57.25 -15.71
N VAL A 353 -24.82 56.94 -14.62
CA VAL A 353 -26.29 56.83 -14.59
C VAL A 353 -26.98 58.16 -14.94
N THR A 354 -26.43 59.30 -14.50
CA THR A 354 -26.99 60.63 -14.81
C THR A 354 -26.73 61.12 -16.24
N ARG A 355 -26.24 60.26 -17.14
CA ARG A 355 -26.20 60.50 -18.60
C ARG A 355 -27.45 59.98 -19.31
N ASP A 356 -28.26 59.17 -18.64
CA ASP A 356 -29.56 58.72 -19.12
C ASP A 356 -30.63 59.76 -18.77
N ASP A 357 -31.24 60.36 -19.79
CA ASP A 357 -32.26 61.41 -19.62
C ASP A 357 -33.56 60.90 -18.97
N ASP A 358 -33.91 59.61 -19.10
CA ASP A 358 -35.06 59.01 -18.40
C ASP A 358 -34.79 58.94 -16.88
N ILE A 359 -33.56 58.62 -16.49
CA ILE A 359 -33.15 58.61 -15.07
C ILE A 359 -33.07 60.03 -14.52
N ARG A 360 -32.60 61.01 -15.33
CA ARG A 360 -32.64 62.43 -14.96
C ARG A 360 -34.07 62.94 -14.77
N ALA A 361 -35.01 62.52 -15.63
CA ALA A 361 -36.42 62.89 -15.52
C ALA A 361 -37.11 62.23 -14.31
N LEU A 362 -36.67 61.03 -13.91
CA LEU A 362 -37.14 60.40 -12.67
C LEU A 362 -36.58 61.08 -11.41
N ALA A 363 -35.34 61.55 -11.39
CA ALA A 363 -34.70 62.18 -10.23
C ALA A 363 -35.13 63.66 -10.03
N ASP A 364 -36.44 63.91 -10.06
CA ASP A 364 -37.09 65.21 -10.13
C ASP A 364 -37.14 66.00 -8.81
N HIS A 365 -37.01 65.35 -7.65
CA HIS A 365 -37.11 65.98 -6.34
C HIS A 365 -36.20 65.32 -5.28
N PRO A 366 -35.94 65.96 -4.12
CA PRO A 366 -34.83 65.58 -3.25
C PRO A 366 -34.86 64.16 -2.68
N GLN A 367 -36.05 63.59 -2.46
CA GLN A 367 -36.19 62.22 -1.95
C GLN A 367 -35.77 61.20 -3.02
N ARG A 368 -36.08 61.44 -4.30
CA ARG A 368 -35.58 60.60 -5.41
C ARG A 368 -34.10 60.85 -5.73
N VAL A 369 -33.59 62.07 -5.56
CA VAL A 369 -32.14 62.34 -5.69
C VAL A 369 -31.35 61.60 -4.59
N ALA A 370 -31.88 61.53 -3.36
CA ALA A 370 -31.31 60.71 -2.29
C ALA A 370 -31.43 59.20 -2.59
N LEU A 371 -32.59 58.73 -3.07
CA LEU A 371 -32.80 57.33 -3.46
C LEU A 371 -31.86 56.89 -4.61
N LEU A 372 -31.60 57.76 -5.59
CA LEU A 372 -30.62 57.50 -6.64
C LEU A 372 -29.21 57.37 -6.05
N TRP A 373 -28.84 58.23 -5.10
CA TRP A 373 -27.54 58.13 -4.41
C TRP A 373 -27.42 56.83 -3.59
N GLU A 374 -28.50 56.41 -2.95
CA GLU A 374 -28.58 55.11 -2.26
C GLU A 374 -28.52 53.91 -3.23
N ALA A 375 -28.98 54.06 -4.47
CA ALA A 375 -28.83 53.08 -5.53
C ALA A 375 -27.39 53.06 -6.09
N CYS A 376 -26.76 54.23 -6.27
CA CYS A 376 -25.35 54.35 -6.67
C CYS A 376 -24.39 53.73 -5.65
N ALA A 377 -24.77 53.65 -4.37
CA ALA A 377 -24.02 52.96 -3.32
C ALA A 377 -24.04 51.42 -3.41
N LEU A 378 -24.61 50.82 -4.47
CA LEU A 378 -24.55 49.39 -4.75
C LEU A 378 -23.10 48.94 -5.10
N PRO A 379 -22.47 48.02 -4.34
CA PRO A 379 -21.10 47.60 -4.64
C PRO A 379 -21.02 46.75 -5.91
N ASP A 380 -20.04 47.02 -6.77
CA ASP A 380 -19.71 46.13 -7.89
C ASP A 380 -18.85 44.95 -7.40
N TYR A 381 -19.52 43.93 -6.88
CA TYR A 381 -18.89 42.65 -6.55
C TYR A 381 -18.37 41.89 -7.78
N ARG A 382 -18.85 42.22 -9.00
CA ARG A 382 -18.60 41.49 -10.25
C ARG A 382 -17.40 42.03 -11.03
N ARG A 383 -17.00 43.28 -10.77
CA ARG A 383 -15.92 44.02 -11.47
C ARG A 383 -16.15 44.09 -12.98
N ILE A 384 -17.38 44.47 -13.34
CA ILE A 384 -17.83 44.65 -14.72
C ILE A 384 -17.43 46.04 -15.27
N ALA A 385 -17.73 46.31 -16.54
CA ALA A 385 -17.51 47.65 -17.08
C ALA A 385 -18.40 48.67 -16.33
N PRO A 386 -17.90 49.88 -15.97
CA PRO A 386 -18.69 50.86 -15.20
C PRO A 386 -20.04 51.23 -15.81
N ALA A 387 -20.18 51.17 -17.14
CA ALA A 387 -21.46 51.32 -17.83
C ALA A 387 -22.45 50.18 -17.49
N GLN A 388 -22.01 48.91 -17.49
CA GLN A 388 -22.87 47.77 -17.18
C GLN A 388 -23.31 47.75 -15.70
N HIS A 389 -22.50 48.28 -14.79
CA HIS A 389 -22.91 48.49 -13.40
C HIS A 389 -23.92 49.64 -13.27
N ALA A 390 -23.72 50.72 -14.04
CA ALA A 390 -24.68 51.81 -14.15
C ALA A 390 -26.03 51.34 -14.72
N ASP A 391 -26.06 50.49 -15.74
CA ASP A 391 -27.29 49.91 -16.32
C ASP A 391 -28.12 49.16 -15.25
N LEU A 392 -27.46 48.37 -14.39
CA LEU A 392 -28.10 47.65 -13.29
C LEU A 392 -28.65 48.62 -12.23
N ILE A 393 -27.89 49.65 -11.87
CA ILE A 393 -28.31 50.69 -10.92
C ILE A 393 -29.49 51.50 -11.48
N ALA A 394 -29.47 51.83 -12.77
CA ALA A 394 -30.55 52.53 -13.47
C ALA A 394 -31.85 51.70 -13.49
N SER A 395 -31.75 50.38 -13.70
CA SER A 395 -32.91 49.48 -13.60
C SER A 395 -33.47 49.41 -12.18
N ILE A 396 -32.61 49.21 -11.17
CA ILE A 396 -33.03 49.15 -9.76
C ILE A 396 -33.67 50.47 -9.31
N PHE A 397 -33.05 51.61 -9.62
CA PHE A 397 -33.61 52.93 -9.33
C PHE A 397 -34.93 53.18 -10.07
N SER A 398 -35.05 52.77 -11.33
CA SER A 398 -36.29 52.92 -12.11
C SER A 398 -37.46 52.17 -11.47
N ASP A 399 -37.25 50.95 -10.99
CA ASP A 399 -38.29 50.20 -10.29
C ASP A 399 -38.62 50.82 -8.93
N LEU A 400 -37.63 51.17 -8.11
CA LEU A 400 -37.85 51.84 -6.82
C LEU A 400 -38.61 53.18 -6.99
N ALA A 401 -38.26 53.98 -8.00
CA ALA A 401 -38.86 55.30 -8.24
C ALA A 401 -40.25 55.27 -8.91
N ARG A 402 -40.64 54.15 -9.53
CA ARG A 402 -41.93 53.95 -10.22
C ARG A 402 -42.91 53.03 -9.47
N ARG A 403 -42.41 51.98 -8.79
CA ARG A 403 -43.18 50.92 -8.11
C ARG A 403 -43.04 50.95 -6.59
N GLY A 404 -41.99 51.58 -6.06
CA GLY A 404 -41.65 51.57 -4.62
C GLY A 404 -40.81 50.37 -4.17
N HIS A 405 -40.66 49.34 -5.01
CA HIS A 405 -39.82 48.16 -4.77
C HIS A 405 -39.18 47.70 -6.09
N VAL A 406 -38.10 46.90 -6.02
CA VAL A 406 -37.48 46.27 -7.20
C VAL A 406 -38.40 45.19 -7.78
N ASP A 407 -38.37 44.98 -9.11
CA ASP A 407 -39.13 43.90 -9.75
C ASP A 407 -38.66 42.51 -9.28
N GLU A 408 -39.52 41.83 -8.52
CA GLU A 408 -39.24 40.50 -7.97
C GLU A 408 -39.18 39.42 -9.06
N THR A 409 -39.78 39.62 -10.23
CA THR A 409 -39.67 38.71 -11.39
C THR A 409 -38.27 38.80 -11.99
N TYR A 410 -37.76 40.02 -12.15
CA TYR A 410 -36.39 40.27 -12.61
C TYR A 410 -35.38 39.73 -11.60
N MET A 411 -35.56 40.02 -10.30
CA MET A 411 -34.72 39.45 -9.24
C MET A 411 -34.77 37.92 -9.22
N ALA A 412 -35.96 37.31 -9.34
CA ALA A 412 -36.11 35.86 -9.41
C ALA A 412 -35.38 35.23 -10.60
N GLU A 413 -35.36 35.88 -11.76
CA GLU A 413 -34.61 35.40 -12.92
C GLU A 413 -33.10 35.53 -12.70
N GLN A 414 -32.64 36.69 -12.18
CA GLN A 414 -31.22 36.96 -11.93
C GLN A 414 -30.62 36.06 -10.85
N VAL A 415 -31.41 35.71 -9.83
CA VAL A 415 -31.06 34.74 -8.78
C VAL A 415 -31.03 33.32 -9.38
N ARG A 416 -32.04 32.92 -10.15
CA ARG A 416 -32.09 31.59 -10.82
C ARG A 416 -30.91 31.36 -11.77
N ARG A 417 -30.44 32.41 -12.47
CA ARG A 417 -29.24 32.36 -13.33
C ARG A 417 -27.93 32.11 -12.54
N ALA A 418 -27.90 32.43 -11.25
CA ALA A 418 -26.75 32.15 -10.37
C ALA A 418 -26.88 30.82 -9.61
N ASP A 419 -28.09 30.26 -9.49
CA ASP A 419 -28.39 29.05 -8.72
C ASP A 419 -28.06 27.75 -9.47
N THR A 420 -26.76 27.51 -9.68
CA THR A 420 -26.21 26.22 -10.11
C THR A 420 -24.76 26.09 -9.62
N THR A 421 -24.38 24.89 -9.19
CA THR A 421 -23.02 24.53 -8.74
C THR A 421 -22.13 24.01 -9.88
N ASP A 422 -22.60 24.04 -11.13
CA ASP A 422 -21.93 23.43 -12.28
C ASP A 422 -20.92 24.38 -12.94
N GLY A 423 -19.64 24.09 -12.81
CA GLY A 423 -18.58 24.85 -13.46
C GLY A 423 -17.19 24.54 -12.91
N ASP A 424 -16.25 25.39 -13.28
CA ASP A 424 -14.93 25.48 -12.64
C ASP A 424 -14.93 26.51 -11.50
N ILE A 425 -13.74 26.73 -10.92
CA ILE A 425 -13.50 27.64 -9.80
C ILE A 425 -13.90 29.08 -10.16
N ASP A 426 -13.59 29.51 -11.38
CA ASP A 426 -13.78 30.90 -11.80
C ASP A 426 -15.24 31.16 -12.20
N THR A 427 -15.92 30.18 -12.81
CA THR A 427 -17.38 30.18 -13.00
C THR A 427 -18.13 30.30 -11.67
N LEU A 428 -17.75 29.50 -10.67
CA LEU A 428 -18.36 29.56 -9.33
C LEU A 428 -18.07 30.90 -8.64
N SER A 429 -16.84 31.41 -8.74
CA SER A 429 -16.49 32.73 -8.18
C SER A 429 -17.29 33.87 -8.83
N GLN A 430 -17.60 33.78 -10.13
CA GLN A 430 -18.46 34.75 -10.82
C GLN A 430 -19.93 34.66 -10.36
N ARG A 431 -20.47 33.46 -10.16
CA ARG A 431 -21.84 33.28 -9.61
C ARG A 431 -21.95 33.78 -8.17
N ILE A 432 -20.92 33.57 -7.35
CA ILE A 432 -20.83 34.16 -5.99
C ILE A 432 -20.83 35.69 -6.07
N ALA A 433 -20.05 36.30 -6.98
CA ALA A 433 -20.08 37.74 -7.21
C ALA A 433 -21.46 38.24 -7.70
N GLN A 434 -22.18 37.47 -8.51
CA GLN A 434 -23.52 37.80 -8.99
C GLN A 434 -24.57 37.74 -7.88
N ILE A 435 -24.60 36.68 -7.07
CA ILE A 435 -25.60 36.54 -5.99
C ILE A 435 -25.41 37.60 -4.90
N ARG A 436 -24.16 37.98 -4.60
CA ARG A 436 -23.83 39.04 -3.61
C ARG A 436 -24.47 40.39 -3.90
N THR A 437 -24.58 40.77 -5.18
CA THR A 437 -25.32 41.99 -5.56
C THR A 437 -26.77 41.91 -5.08
N TRP A 438 -27.38 40.74 -5.18
CA TRP A 438 -28.77 40.47 -4.78
C TRP A 438 -28.92 40.26 -3.26
N THR A 439 -27.94 39.65 -2.60
CA THR A 439 -27.87 39.58 -1.13
C THR A 439 -27.81 40.98 -0.53
N PHE A 440 -26.95 41.86 -1.06
CA PHE A 440 -26.88 43.27 -0.64
C PHE A 440 -28.21 44.00 -0.86
N VAL A 441 -28.82 43.88 -2.05
CA VAL A 441 -30.15 44.43 -2.36
C VAL A 441 -31.22 43.93 -1.37
N SER A 442 -31.22 42.65 -1.03
CA SER A 442 -32.20 42.07 -0.11
C SER A 442 -32.11 42.61 1.33
N HIS A 443 -30.93 43.08 1.74
CA HIS A 443 -30.71 43.74 3.03
C HIS A 443 -30.95 45.26 3.02
N ARG A 444 -31.33 45.88 1.89
CA ARG A 444 -31.70 47.30 1.84
C ARG A 444 -33.13 47.50 2.37
N PRO A 445 -33.34 48.30 3.44
CA PRO A 445 -34.68 48.51 4.00
C PRO A 445 -35.66 49.08 2.97
N GLY A 446 -36.82 48.44 2.81
CA GLY A 446 -37.90 48.92 1.95
C GLY A 446 -37.67 48.77 0.43
N TRP A 447 -36.62 48.07 -0.02
CA TRP A 447 -36.36 47.89 -1.47
C TRP A 447 -37.11 46.69 -2.10
N LEU A 448 -37.58 45.73 -1.30
CA LEU A 448 -38.30 44.52 -1.76
C LEU A 448 -39.66 44.40 -1.05
N ALA A 449 -40.60 43.68 -1.64
CA ALA A 449 -41.92 43.44 -1.05
C ALA A 449 -41.86 42.34 0.03
N ASP A 450 -41.10 41.26 -0.22
CA ASP A 450 -40.69 40.31 0.82
C ASP A 450 -39.16 40.27 1.00
N PRO A 451 -38.58 41.15 1.85
CA PRO A 451 -37.16 41.11 2.15
C PRO A 451 -36.72 39.83 2.87
N ALA A 452 -37.60 39.14 3.61
CA ALA A 452 -37.22 38.00 4.44
C ALA A 452 -36.93 36.77 3.56
N HIS A 453 -37.87 36.43 2.66
CA HIS A 453 -37.70 35.35 1.69
C HIS A 453 -36.45 35.55 0.83
N TRP A 454 -36.21 36.78 0.34
CA TRP A 454 -35.06 37.06 -0.52
C TRP A 454 -33.73 37.07 0.24
N GLN A 455 -33.68 37.46 1.52
CA GLN A 455 -32.47 37.37 2.35
C GLN A 455 -32.09 35.90 2.62
N GLU A 456 -33.05 35.06 2.99
CA GLU A 456 -32.82 33.63 3.22
C GLU A 456 -32.35 32.93 1.94
N LYS A 457 -33.13 33.08 0.85
CA LYS A 457 -32.86 32.43 -0.44
C LYS A 457 -31.55 32.85 -1.09
N THR A 458 -31.19 34.14 -1.06
CA THR A 458 -29.90 34.60 -1.63
C THR A 458 -28.71 34.12 -0.79
N ARG A 459 -28.89 34.00 0.54
CA ARG A 459 -27.87 33.44 1.44
C ARG A 459 -27.68 31.94 1.24
N GLU A 460 -28.75 31.15 1.12
CA GLU A 460 -28.66 29.72 0.81
C GLU A 460 -27.88 29.45 -0.48
N ILE A 461 -28.07 30.30 -1.49
CA ILE A 461 -27.35 30.23 -2.76
C ILE A 461 -25.88 30.65 -2.59
N GLU A 462 -25.56 31.72 -1.85
CA GLU A 462 -24.15 32.04 -1.53
C GLU A 462 -23.47 30.91 -0.75
N ASP A 463 -24.15 30.31 0.23
CA ASP A 463 -23.62 29.19 1.04
C ASP A 463 -23.38 27.94 0.15
N ARG A 464 -24.35 27.51 -0.66
CA ARG A 464 -24.19 26.36 -1.58
C ARG A 464 -23.09 26.58 -2.62
N LEU A 465 -23.02 27.77 -3.22
CA LEU A 465 -21.94 28.12 -4.16
C LEU A 465 -20.57 28.18 -3.47
N SER A 466 -20.51 28.66 -2.23
CA SER A 466 -19.27 28.75 -1.45
C SER A 466 -18.69 27.39 -1.09
N ASP A 467 -19.56 26.43 -0.75
CA ASP A 467 -19.16 25.06 -0.42
C ASP A 467 -18.75 24.28 -1.67
N ALA A 468 -19.47 24.45 -2.79
CA ALA A 468 -19.04 23.92 -4.09
C ALA A 468 -17.69 24.51 -4.53
N LEU A 469 -17.48 25.82 -4.37
CA LEU A 469 -16.19 26.46 -4.65
C LEU A 469 -15.08 25.92 -3.74
N HIS A 470 -15.35 25.72 -2.46
CA HIS A 470 -14.41 25.09 -1.53
C HIS A 470 -14.06 23.67 -1.99
N GLU A 471 -15.04 22.84 -2.36
CA GLU A 471 -14.78 21.47 -2.82
C GLU A 471 -13.90 21.47 -4.08
N ARG A 472 -14.20 22.35 -5.06
CA ARG A 472 -13.40 22.48 -6.30
C ARG A 472 -11.98 22.96 -6.03
N LEU A 473 -11.78 23.92 -5.12
CA LEU A 473 -10.45 24.36 -4.66
C LEU A 473 -9.68 23.21 -3.99
N THR A 474 -10.29 22.55 -3.02
CA THR A 474 -9.69 21.42 -2.27
C THR A 474 -9.34 20.26 -3.22
N LYS A 475 -10.24 19.90 -4.15
CA LYS A 475 -10.02 18.85 -5.16
C LYS A 475 -8.91 19.19 -6.17
N ARG A 476 -8.67 20.49 -6.43
CA ARG A 476 -7.61 20.97 -7.35
C ARG A 476 -6.26 21.16 -6.64
N PHE A 477 -6.22 21.57 -5.37
CA PHE A 477 -5.00 22.02 -4.70
C PHE A 477 -4.56 21.17 -3.49
N VAL A 478 -5.35 20.18 -3.08
CA VAL A 478 -5.03 19.26 -1.97
C VAL A 478 -5.13 17.81 -2.44
N ASP A 479 -4.02 17.06 -2.39
CA ASP A 479 -4.08 15.59 -2.47
C ASP A 479 -4.51 15.03 -1.10
N ARG A 480 -5.81 14.73 -0.97
CA ARG A 480 -6.38 14.16 0.26
C ARG A 480 -5.69 12.86 0.71
N ARG A 481 -5.14 12.04 -0.19
CA ARG A 481 -4.39 10.83 0.21
C ARG A 481 -3.08 11.21 0.89
N THR A 482 -2.26 12.02 0.23
CA THR A 482 -0.98 12.48 0.81
C THR A 482 -1.18 13.29 2.08
N SER A 483 -2.22 14.14 2.14
CA SER A 483 -2.59 14.92 3.34
C SER A 483 -2.95 14.04 4.54
N VAL A 484 -3.86 13.07 4.38
CA VAL A 484 -4.26 12.18 5.48
C VAL A 484 -3.10 11.27 5.91
N LEU A 485 -2.30 10.75 4.97
CA LEU A 485 -1.09 9.99 5.26
C LEU A 485 -0.10 10.82 6.08
N MET A 486 0.19 12.05 5.63
CA MET A 486 1.06 13.00 6.32
C MET A 486 0.58 13.31 7.73
N ARG A 487 -0.73 13.45 7.93
CA ARG A 487 -1.34 13.72 9.24
C ARG A 487 -1.19 12.56 10.20
N ARG A 488 -1.59 11.34 9.83
CA ARG A 488 -1.43 10.14 10.68
C ARG A 488 0.03 9.89 11.06
N LEU A 489 0.95 10.12 10.12
CA LEU A 489 2.40 10.00 10.33
C LEU A 489 2.99 11.08 11.27
N ARG A 490 2.24 12.14 11.61
CA ARG A 490 2.62 13.17 12.61
C ARG A 490 1.97 12.96 13.97
N GLU A 491 0.77 12.39 14.01
CA GLU A 491 -0.02 12.20 15.23
C GLU A 491 0.60 11.15 16.18
N ASN A 492 1.65 10.43 15.77
CA ASN A 492 2.34 9.34 16.50
C ASN A 492 1.43 8.16 16.88
N THR A 493 0.19 8.14 16.39
CA THR A 493 -0.63 6.94 16.22
C THR A 493 0.25 5.87 15.57
N MET A 494 0.32 4.68 16.16
CA MET A 494 1.11 3.61 15.54
C MET A 494 0.42 3.23 14.23
N LEU A 495 1.11 3.43 13.10
CA LEU A 495 0.63 3.01 11.79
C LEU A 495 0.37 1.51 11.84
N GLU A 496 -0.90 1.11 11.77
CA GLU A 496 -1.27 -0.29 11.90
C GLU A 496 -0.96 -1.00 10.57
N ALA A 497 -0.07 -1.99 10.66
CA ALA A 497 0.32 -2.81 9.54
C ALA A 497 -0.48 -4.12 9.58
N GLU A 498 -1.48 -4.22 8.72
CA GLU A 498 -2.26 -5.43 8.54
C GLU A 498 -1.48 -6.39 7.63
N ILE A 499 -1.37 -7.65 8.03
CA ILE A 499 -0.68 -8.68 7.25
C ILE A 499 -1.73 -9.73 6.86
N ASN A 500 -2.11 -9.73 5.58
CA ASN A 500 -3.13 -10.63 5.07
C ASN A 500 -2.70 -12.10 5.21
N PRO A 501 -3.65 -13.05 5.29
CA PRO A 501 -3.33 -14.49 5.26
C PRO A 501 -2.52 -14.94 4.04
N ALA A 502 -2.58 -14.18 2.93
CA ALA A 502 -1.78 -14.37 1.72
C ALA A 502 -0.30 -13.97 1.87
N GLY A 503 0.07 -13.25 2.94
CA GLY A 503 1.42 -12.71 3.17
C GLY A 503 1.60 -11.25 2.74
N GLU A 504 0.64 -10.62 2.08
CA GLU A 504 0.68 -9.20 1.74
C GLU A 504 0.76 -8.33 3.00
N VAL A 505 1.73 -7.41 3.04
CA VAL A 505 1.91 -6.44 4.12
C VAL A 505 1.30 -5.11 3.69
N LEU A 506 0.15 -4.80 4.27
CA LEU A 506 -0.55 -3.53 4.12
C LEU A 506 -0.15 -2.62 5.28
N VAL A 507 0.05 -1.33 5.03
CA VAL A 507 0.13 -0.29 6.08
C VAL A 507 -0.96 0.73 5.77
N GLU A 508 -1.95 0.88 6.66
CA GLU A 508 -3.11 1.75 6.42
C GLU A 508 -3.78 1.47 5.05
N GLY A 509 -3.95 0.19 4.69
CA GLY A 509 -4.49 -0.25 3.39
C GLY A 509 -3.59 -0.06 2.16
N HIS A 510 -2.33 0.35 2.33
CA HIS A 510 -1.37 0.49 1.22
C HIS A 510 -0.40 -0.70 1.17
N HIS A 511 -0.28 -1.38 0.03
CA HIS A 511 0.64 -2.51 -0.15
C HIS A 511 2.11 -2.04 -0.09
N VAL A 512 2.88 -2.60 0.85
CA VAL A 512 4.30 -2.27 1.06
C VAL A 512 5.23 -3.40 0.59
N GLY A 513 4.73 -4.63 0.51
CA GLY A 513 5.49 -5.81 0.10
C GLY A 513 4.89 -7.12 0.59
N GLU A 514 5.59 -8.23 0.38
CA GLU A 514 5.10 -9.59 0.67
C GLU A 514 5.97 -10.32 1.71
N LEU A 515 5.36 -11.08 2.62
CA LEU A 515 5.97 -11.78 3.76
C LEU A 515 5.93 -13.31 3.62
N GLN A 516 6.83 -13.86 2.80
CA GLN A 516 6.97 -15.30 2.59
C GLN A 516 7.82 -15.94 3.70
N GLY A 517 7.23 -16.84 4.49
CA GLY A 517 7.94 -17.53 5.58
C GLY A 517 8.45 -16.54 6.64
N PHE A 518 9.77 -16.42 6.77
CA PHE A 518 10.44 -15.44 7.64
C PHE A 518 11.16 -14.31 6.87
N ARG A 519 10.74 -14.06 5.62
CA ARG A 519 11.37 -13.10 4.72
C ARG A 519 10.37 -12.09 4.15
N PHE A 520 10.70 -10.81 4.20
CA PHE A 520 9.92 -9.69 3.67
C PHE A 520 10.54 -9.14 2.39
N THR A 521 9.75 -9.09 1.31
CA THR A 521 10.14 -8.49 0.02
C THR A 521 9.35 -7.21 -0.19
N ALA A 522 9.98 -6.06 0.05
CA ALA A 522 9.38 -4.74 -0.18
C ALA A 522 9.17 -4.48 -1.68
N ASP A 523 8.02 -3.89 -2.04
CA ASP A 523 7.75 -3.44 -3.40
C ASP A 523 8.64 -2.23 -3.77
N GLN A 524 9.14 -2.22 -5.01
CA GLN A 524 9.98 -1.17 -5.56
C GLN A 524 9.17 -0.02 -6.19
N SER A 525 7.86 -0.17 -6.36
CA SER A 525 6.95 0.89 -6.84
C SER A 525 6.94 2.13 -5.94
N ALA A 526 7.13 1.95 -4.63
CA ALA A 526 7.12 3.01 -3.62
C ALA A 526 8.44 3.81 -3.55
N GLY A 527 8.61 4.78 -4.47
CA GLY A 527 9.75 5.70 -4.51
C GLY A 527 9.41 7.13 -4.05
N GLY A 528 9.88 7.53 -2.86
CA GLY A 528 9.74 8.90 -2.32
C GLY A 528 10.46 9.10 -0.98
N GLU A 529 10.43 10.31 -0.41
CA GLU A 529 10.91 10.54 0.98
C GLU A 529 10.07 9.71 1.98
N ASP A 530 8.75 9.65 1.75
CA ASP A 530 7.78 8.94 2.60
C ASP A 530 8.00 7.42 2.64
N ALA A 531 8.55 6.84 1.57
CA ALA A 531 8.87 5.41 1.50
C ALA A 531 9.89 4.97 2.55
N LYS A 532 10.68 5.89 3.10
CA LYS A 532 11.57 5.60 4.25
C LYS A 532 10.78 5.46 5.56
N ALA A 533 9.75 6.29 5.76
CA ALA A 533 8.91 6.23 6.95
C ALA A 533 7.96 5.03 6.92
N VAL A 534 7.33 4.75 5.77
CA VAL A 534 6.47 3.56 5.59
C VAL A 534 7.26 2.26 5.82
N ARG A 535 8.50 2.15 5.30
CA ARG A 535 9.37 1.00 5.61
C ARG A 535 9.74 0.90 7.09
N ALA A 536 9.97 2.02 7.78
CA ALA A 536 10.28 1.99 9.22
C ALA A 536 9.07 1.54 10.07
N ALA A 537 7.85 1.95 9.68
CA ALA A 537 6.62 1.46 10.30
C ALA A 537 6.41 -0.04 10.05
N ALA A 538 6.51 -0.48 8.80
CA ALA A 538 6.42 -1.89 8.42
C ALA A 538 7.47 -2.75 9.17
N GLN A 539 8.74 -2.31 9.24
CA GLN A 539 9.78 -3.02 9.99
C GLN A 539 9.49 -3.17 11.49
N LYS A 540 8.82 -2.19 12.11
CA LYS A 540 8.42 -2.28 13.52
C LYS A 540 7.32 -3.31 13.74
N ALA A 541 6.31 -3.34 12.86
CA ALA A 541 5.20 -4.30 12.95
C ALA A 541 5.65 -5.73 12.58
N LEU A 542 6.51 -5.86 11.56
CA LEU A 542 7.11 -7.13 11.15
C LEU A 542 7.88 -7.82 12.28
N ALA A 543 8.52 -7.07 13.19
CA ALA A 543 9.18 -7.66 14.35
C ALA A 543 8.20 -8.46 15.22
N THR A 544 7.04 -7.88 15.55
CA THR A 544 6.00 -8.55 16.36
C THR A 544 5.40 -9.75 15.64
N GLU A 545 5.11 -9.64 14.33
CA GLU A 545 4.60 -10.79 13.55
C GLU A 545 5.68 -11.89 13.40
N PHE A 546 6.97 -11.55 13.30
CA PHE A 546 8.02 -12.57 13.29
C PHE A 546 8.10 -13.34 14.61
N GLU A 547 7.82 -12.73 15.76
CA GLU A 547 7.71 -13.44 17.05
C GLU A 547 6.46 -14.33 17.08
N ASN A 548 5.27 -13.80 16.77
CA ASN A 548 4.02 -14.56 16.70
C ASN A 548 4.13 -15.77 15.73
N ARG A 549 4.69 -15.53 14.55
CA ARG A 549 4.92 -16.54 13.52
C ARG A 549 5.96 -17.57 13.96
N ALA A 550 7.02 -17.16 14.67
CA ALA A 550 7.99 -18.09 15.26
C ALA A 550 7.39 -19.00 16.33
N GLU A 551 6.44 -18.51 17.15
CA GLU A 551 5.73 -19.33 18.13
C GLU A 551 4.79 -20.34 17.45
N ARG A 552 3.95 -19.88 16.52
CA ARG A 552 3.09 -20.76 15.68
C ARG A 552 3.91 -21.82 14.95
N PHE A 553 5.06 -21.43 14.42
CA PHE A 553 6.00 -22.31 13.75
C PHE A 553 6.58 -23.37 14.69
N ALA A 554 7.03 -22.98 15.88
CA ALA A 554 7.56 -23.89 16.89
C ALA A 554 6.50 -24.92 17.37
N ALA A 555 5.22 -24.53 17.40
CA ALA A 555 4.09 -25.39 17.72
C ALA A 555 3.59 -26.26 16.55
N ALA A 556 3.93 -25.93 15.29
CA ALA A 556 3.42 -26.60 14.10
C ALA A 556 3.72 -28.10 14.05
N GLY A 557 2.79 -28.89 13.52
CA GLY A 557 2.89 -30.34 13.40
C GLY A 557 3.79 -30.78 12.26
N ASN A 558 4.29 -32.03 12.26
CA ASN A 558 5.16 -32.53 11.18
C ASN A 558 4.46 -32.62 9.81
N GLY A 559 3.13 -32.53 9.74
CA GLY A 559 2.37 -32.46 8.49
C GLY A 559 2.40 -31.09 7.80
N ASP A 560 2.68 -30.01 8.55
CA ASP A 560 2.72 -28.64 8.02
C ASP A 560 4.01 -28.35 7.22
N PHE A 561 4.96 -29.29 7.25
CA PHE A 561 6.30 -29.17 6.69
C PHE A 561 6.54 -30.15 5.54
N ALA A 562 7.21 -29.68 4.50
CA ALA A 562 7.71 -30.49 3.39
C ALA A 562 9.20 -30.25 3.14
N LEU A 563 9.96 -31.31 2.87
CA LEU A 563 11.33 -31.25 2.34
C LEU A 563 11.28 -31.56 0.84
N GLY A 564 11.69 -30.59 0.01
CA GLY A 564 11.80 -30.78 -1.44
C GLY A 564 13.03 -31.59 -1.85
N SER A 565 13.00 -32.13 -3.08
CA SER A 565 14.15 -32.81 -3.71
C SER A 565 15.31 -31.85 -4.04
N ASP A 566 15.02 -30.55 -4.10
CA ASP A 566 15.97 -29.44 -4.13
C ASP A 566 16.69 -29.22 -2.78
N GLY A 567 16.23 -29.85 -1.70
CA GLY A 567 16.69 -29.65 -0.33
C GLY A 567 16.14 -28.41 0.35
N ILE A 568 15.16 -27.72 -0.24
CA ILE A 568 14.45 -26.61 0.39
C ILE A 568 13.38 -27.17 1.33
N LEU A 569 13.36 -26.65 2.55
CA LEU A 569 12.29 -26.89 3.50
C LEU A 569 11.20 -25.83 3.31
N ARG A 570 9.94 -26.29 3.33
CA ARG A 570 8.75 -25.47 3.19
C ARG A 570 7.83 -25.69 4.38
N TRP A 571 7.17 -24.63 4.83
CA TRP A 571 6.10 -24.65 5.84
C TRP A 571 4.87 -24.02 5.22
N ILE A 572 3.76 -24.77 5.15
CA ILE A 572 2.51 -24.37 4.47
C ILE A 572 2.82 -23.83 3.05
N GLY A 573 3.68 -24.55 2.31
CA GLY A 573 4.15 -24.19 0.95
C GLY A 573 5.27 -23.14 0.88
N ALA A 574 5.33 -22.19 1.81
CA ALA A 574 6.33 -21.11 1.81
C ALA A 574 7.75 -21.63 2.13
N PRO A 575 8.80 -21.21 1.39
CA PRO A 575 10.17 -21.64 1.64
C PRO A 575 10.75 -20.98 2.91
N ILE A 576 11.34 -21.78 3.80
CA ILE A 576 11.78 -21.34 5.13
C ILE A 576 13.27 -21.59 5.41
N ALA A 577 13.87 -22.58 4.76
CA ALA A 577 15.26 -22.97 4.97
C ALA A 577 15.75 -23.87 3.83
N THR A 578 17.05 -24.15 3.80
CA THR A 578 17.65 -25.16 2.93
C THR A 578 18.61 -26.07 3.72
N LEU A 579 18.70 -27.32 3.31
CA LEU A 579 19.74 -28.23 3.78
C LEU A 579 21.05 -27.94 3.05
N VAL A 580 22.15 -27.91 3.81
CA VAL A 580 23.53 -27.82 3.32
C VAL A 580 24.37 -28.98 3.86
N ALA A 581 25.57 -29.18 3.31
CA ALA A 581 26.50 -30.20 3.81
C ALA A 581 26.80 -29.99 5.30
N GLY A 582 26.73 -31.08 6.07
CA GLY A 582 27.24 -31.14 7.44
C GLY A 582 28.51 -31.98 7.51
N ASP A 583 28.97 -32.26 8.73
CA ASP A 583 30.19 -33.04 9.00
C ASP A 583 30.02 -34.55 8.70
N ASP A 584 28.79 -34.98 8.36
CA ASP A 584 28.37 -36.34 8.10
C ASP A 584 27.23 -36.33 7.07
N VAL A 585 27.25 -37.24 6.10
CA VAL A 585 26.21 -37.34 5.04
C VAL A 585 24.81 -37.55 5.65
N LEU A 586 24.71 -38.23 6.79
CA LEU A 586 23.44 -38.48 7.49
C LEU A 586 23.09 -37.40 8.52
N LYS A 587 23.87 -36.30 8.60
CA LYS A 587 23.60 -35.13 9.45
C LYS A 587 23.83 -33.82 8.67
N PRO A 588 22.95 -33.46 7.73
CA PRO A 588 23.02 -32.17 7.03
C PRO A 588 22.84 -31.03 8.03
N ARG A 589 23.38 -29.85 7.71
CA ARG A 589 23.14 -28.62 8.46
C ARG A 589 21.96 -27.86 7.85
N VAL A 590 21.25 -27.11 8.69
CA VAL A 590 20.12 -26.26 8.27
C VAL A 590 20.60 -24.81 8.09
N VAL A 591 20.26 -24.18 6.97
CA VAL A 591 20.43 -22.74 6.76
C VAL A 591 19.05 -22.09 6.63
N LEU A 592 18.73 -21.21 7.57
CA LEU A 592 17.44 -20.52 7.65
C LEU A 592 17.33 -19.40 6.60
N PHE A 593 16.15 -19.26 5.99
CA PHE A 593 15.77 -18.12 5.16
C PHE A 593 14.97 -17.12 6.01
N ALA A 594 15.67 -16.19 6.65
CA ALA A 594 15.06 -15.13 7.45
C ALA A 594 15.84 -13.80 7.30
N ASP A 595 15.13 -12.69 7.42
CA ASP A 595 15.73 -11.34 7.41
C ASP A 595 16.22 -10.92 8.81
N GLU A 596 16.91 -9.78 8.87
CA GLU A 596 17.62 -9.27 10.07
C GLU A 596 16.73 -9.04 11.30
N GLN A 597 15.39 -8.95 11.15
CA GLN A 597 14.47 -8.76 12.28
C GLN A 597 14.27 -10.04 13.12
N LEU A 598 14.43 -11.25 12.55
CA LEU A 598 14.26 -12.49 13.30
C LEU A 598 15.50 -12.78 14.15
N THR A 599 15.51 -12.22 15.37
CA THR A 599 16.64 -12.26 16.29
C THR A 599 16.36 -13.03 17.57
N GLY A 600 17.43 -13.33 18.34
CA GLY A 600 17.32 -13.87 19.69
C GLY A 600 16.53 -15.19 19.80
N PRO A 601 15.82 -15.40 20.93
CA PRO A 601 15.13 -16.66 21.21
C PRO A 601 14.12 -17.10 20.14
N SER A 602 13.49 -16.15 19.44
CA SER A 602 12.53 -16.43 18.36
C SER A 602 13.19 -17.09 17.16
N ARG A 603 14.43 -16.71 16.83
CA ARG A 603 15.25 -17.40 15.82
C ARG A 603 15.63 -18.81 16.26
N ASP A 604 16.04 -18.97 17.51
CA ASP A 604 16.49 -20.26 18.06
C ASP A 604 15.35 -21.29 18.13
N LYS A 605 14.13 -20.84 18.51
CA LYS A 605 12.88 -21.63 18.42
C LYS A 605 12.67 -22.20 17.01
N VAL A 606 12.81 -21.35 15.98
CA VAL A 606 12.60 -21.71 14.57
C VAL A 606 13.68 -22.69 14.09
N VAL A 607 14.96 -22.42 14.34
CA VAL A 607 16.07 -23.32 13.95
C VAL A 607 15.90 -24.70 14.60
N ALA A 608 15.70 -24.77 15.91
CA ALA A 608 15.54 -26.04 16.63
C ALA A 608 14.31 -26.84 16.16
N ARG A 609 13.23 -26.15 15.70
CA ARG A 609 12.05 -26.82 15.12
C ARG A 609 12.32 -27.40 13.74
N ILE A 610 13.13 -26.73 12.91
CA ILE A 610 13.52 -27.21 11.57
C ILE A 610 14.49 -28.39 11.70
N GLU A 611 15.51 -28.29 12.55
CA GLU A 611 16.45 -29.39 12.82
C GLU A 611 15.70 -30.63 13.32
N ARG A 612 14.72 -30.47 14.22
CA ARG A 612 13.85 -31.56 14.68
C ARG A 612 13.06 -32.22 13.52
N TYR A 613 12.57 -31.44 12.56
CA TYR A 613 11.87 -31.99 11.39
C TYR A 613 12.84 -32.68 10.41
N ALA A 614 14.00 -32.09 10.12
CA ALA A 614 15.01 -32.66 9.25
C ALA A 614 15.52 -34.01 9.80
N ASN A 615 15.81 -34.06 11.10
CA ASN A 615 16.18 -35.29 11.81
C ASN A 615 15.02 -36.30 11.77
N TYR A 616 13.78 -35.90 12.04
CA TYR A 616 12.61 -36.78 11.93
C TYR A 616 12.44 -37.39 10.52
N GLN A 617 12.68 -36.63 9.44
CA GLN A 617 12.60 -37.16 8.07
C GLN A 617 13.72 -38.18 7.78
N ILE A 618 14.95 -37.89 8.22
CA ILE A 618 16.10 -38.80 8.08
C ILE A 618 15.86 -40.07 8.91
N GLU A 619 15.39 -39.94 10.16
CA GLU A 619 15.05 -41.07 11.04
C GLU A 619 13.88 -41.90 10.52
N SER A 620 12.85 -41.28 9.93
CA SER A 620 11.68 -41.99 9.39
C SER A 620 11.99 -42.74 8.09
N LEU A 621 12.70 -42.10 7.16
CA LEU A 621 12.93 -42.67 5.82
C LEU A 621 14.19 -43.55 5.77
N LEU A 622 15.25 -43.19 6.51
CA LEU A 622 16.53 -43.89 6.51
C LEU A 622 16.74 -44.74 7.78
N LYS A 623 15.69 -45.02 8.56
CA LYS A 623 15.75 -45.83 9.79
C LYS A 623 16.63 -47.08 9.66
N PRO A 624 16.51 -47.93 8.62
CA PRO A 624 17.32 -49.15 8.52
C PRO A 624 18.83 -48.88 8.39
N LEU A 625 19.22 -47.72 7.85
CA LEU A 625 20.61 -47.30 7.72
C LEU A 625 21.17 -46.80 9.07
N LEU A 626 20.34 -46.11 9.85
CA LEU A 626 20.67 -45.65 11.21
C LEU A 626 20.70 -46.81 12.21
N ASP A 627 19.71 -47.70 12.17
CA ASP A 627 19.66 -48.93 12.96
C ASP A 627 20.91 -49.79 12.69
N LEU A 628 21.34 -49.92 11.43
CA LEU A 628 22.55 -50.64 11.03
C LEU A 628 23.85 -49.92 11.48
N ARG A 629 23.87 -48.59 11.46
CA ARG A 629 24.99 -47.76 11.95
C ARG A 629 25.16 -47.86 13.47
N ASN A 630 24.04 -47.84 14.20
CA ASN A 630 23.99 -47.79 15.65
C ASN A 630 23.92 -49.19 16.30
N ALA A 631 23.97 -50.27 15.51
CA ALA A 631 23.91 -51.65 15.98
C ALA A 631 25.16 -52.06 16.77
N GLU A 632 25.22 -51.70 18.05
CA GLU A 632 26.33 -52.05 18.94
C GLU A 632 26.51 -53.56 19.10
N GLN A 633 25.43 -54.33 18.98
CA GLN A 633 25.41 -55.80 18.96
C GLN A 633 26.16 -56.46 17.79
N LEU A 634 26.60 -55.70 16.78
CA LEU A 634 27.46 -56.20 15.71
C LEU A 634 28.94 -56.09 16.09
N SER A 635 29.65 -57.22 16.06
CA SER A 635 31.09 -57.32 16.30
C SER A 635 31.83 -57.86 15.07
N GLY A 636 33.16 -57.81 15.10
CA GLY A 636 34.04 -58.39 14.08
C GLY A 636 33.68 -58.02 12.63
N MET A 637 33.70 -59.01 11.73
CA MET A 637 33.39 -58.83 10.31
C MET A 637 31.95 -58.37 10.05
N ALA A 638 30.99 -58.68 10.93
CA ALA A 638 29.61 -58.20 10.79
C ALA A 638 29.53 -56.68 10.90
N ARG A 639 30.28 -56.08 11.84
CA ARG A 639 30.37 -54.62 11.98
C ARG A 639 31.13 -53.97 10.82
N GLY A 640 32.14 -54.65 10.27
CA GLY A 640 32.84 -54.19 9.06
C GLY A 640 31.92 -54.10 7.84
N VAL A 641 31.11 -55.14 7.60
CA VAL A 641 30.11 -55.16 6.51
C VAL A 641 28.98 -54.15 6.75
N ALA A 642 28.54 -53.96 8.01
CA ALA A 642 27.59 -52.91 8.37
C ALA A 642 28.15 -51.49 8.09
N PHE A 643 29.40 -51.22 8.50
CA PHE A 643 30.06 -49.94 8.23
C PHE A 643 30.19 -49.67 6.73
N ARG A 644 30.63 -50.66 5.94
CA ARG A 644 30.66 -50.57 4.47
C ARG A 644 29.29 -50.27 3.88
N LEU A 645 28.22 -50.89 4.39
CA LEU A 645 26.85 -50.65 3.92
C LEU A 645 26.39 -49.23 4.23
N VAL A 646 26.73 -48.68 5.40
CA VAL A 646 26.44 -47.27 5.76
C VAL A 646 27.24 -46.30 4.89
N GLU A 647 28.54 -46.54 4.71
CA GLU A 647 29.43 -45.78 3.80
C GLU A 647 28.89 -45.73 2.37
N ASN A 648 28.33 -46.84 1.87
CA ASN A 648 27.76 -46.95 0.53
C ASN A 648 26.25 -46.62 0.46
N LEU A 649 25.68 -46.04 1.54
CA LEU A 649 24.28 -45.62 1.64
C LEU A 649 23.25 -46.74 1.35
N GLY A 650 23.61 -47.97 1.73
CA GLY A 650 22.71 -49.13 1.78
C GLY A 650 22.79 -50.10 0.60
N ILE A 651 23.70 -49.91 -0.37
CA ILE A 651 23.84 -50.76 -1.56
C ILE A 651 25.31 -51.00 -1.92
N ILE A 652 25.75 -52.27 -1.93
CA ILE A 652 27.09 -52.70 -2.37
C ILE A 652 26.96 -53.82 -3.41
N ASN A 653 27.79 -53.79 -4.45
CA ASN A 653 27.96 -54.91 -5.37
C ASN A 653 28.77 -56.04 -4.70
N ARG A 654 28.19 -57.25 -4.63
CA ARG A 654 28.66 -58.39 -3.83
C ARG A 654 30.10 -58.83 -4.16
N ARG A 655 30.60 -58.49 -5.35
CA ARG A 655 31.98 -58.78 -5.79
C ARG A 655 33.03 -57.97 -5.02
N ASP A 656 32.66 -56.80 -4.50
CA ASP A 656 33.62 -55.80 -3.99
C ASP A 656 33.96 -56.00 -2.51
N ILE A 657 33.16 -56.83 -1.81
CA ILE A 657 33.35 -57.30 -0.43
C ILE A 657 33.28 -58.84 -0.35
N ALA A 658 33.75 -59.51 -1.42
CA ALA A 658 33.53 -60.93 -1.62
C ALA A 658 34.25 -61.84 -0.61
N ASP A 659 35.32 -61.36 0.03
CA ASP A 659 36.11 -62.12 1.00
C ASP A 659 35.58 -61.94 2.43
N GLU A 660 35.12 -60.73 2.78
CA GLU A 660 34.38 -60.47 4.02
C GLU A 660 33.11 -61.35 4.09
N ILE A 661 32.37 -61.48 2.98
CA ILE A 661 31.18 -62.34 2.91
C ILE A 661 31.52 -63.82 3.14
N LYS A 662 32.68 -64.30 2.67
CA LYS A 662 33.13 -65.68 2.94
C LYS A 662 33.45 -65.87 4.42
N GLY A 663 34.04 -64.85 5.06
CA GLY A 663 34.37 -64.86 6.48
C GLY A 663 33.17 -64.73 7.43
N LEU A 664 32.04 -64.15 7.00
CA LEU A 664 30.82 -64.10 7.81
C LEU A 664 30.26 -65.51 8.05
N ASP A 665 30.16 -65.90 9.32
CA ASP A 665 29.41 -67.07 9.78
C ASP A 665 27.88 -66.88 9.63
N GLN A 666 27.11 -67.91 10.01
CA GLN A 666 25.65 -67.91 9.85
C GLN A 666 24.91 -67.04 10.88
N GLU A 667 25.47 -66.82 12.07
CA GLU A 667 24.88 -65.98 13.12
C GLU A 667 25.06 -64.50 12.78
N ALA A 668 26.26 -64.10 12.37
CA ALA A 668 26.57 -62.77 11.82
C ALA A 668 25.66 -62.42 10.63
N ARG A 669 25.42 -63.38 9.72
CA ARG A 669 24.46 -63.23 8.61
C ARG A 669 23.01 -63.14 9.11
N ALA A 670 22.63 -63.85 10.17
CA ALA A 670 21.29 -63.74 10.76
C ALA A 670 21.06 -62.38 11.45
N ALA A 671 22.07 -61.86 12.17
CA ALA A 671 22.03 -60.53 12.78
C ALA A 671 21.88 -59.42 11.73
N LEU A 672 22.65 -59.47 10.64
CA LEU A 672 22.53 -58.51 9.53
C LEU A 672 21.15 -58.61 8.82
N ARG A 673 20.61 -59.81 8.61
CA ARG A 673 19.24 -60.00 8.08
C ARG A 673 18.16 -59.41 9.00
N ARG A 674 18.33 -59.53 10.34
CA ARG A 674 17.41 -58.93 11.33
C ARG A 674 17.39 -57.40 11.25
N LEU A 675 18.49 -56.78 10.83
CA LEU A 675 18.62 -55.35 10.52
C LEU A 675 18.24 -54.99 9.07
N GLY A 676 17.50 -55.86 8.37
CA GLY A 676 16.94 -55.60 7.04
C GLY A 676 17.89 -55.81 5.86
N VAL A 677 19.13 -56.24 6.08
CA VAL A 677 20.11 -56.48 5.01
C VAL A 677 19.78 -57.77 4.24
N ARG A 678 19.60 -57.67 2.91
CA ARG A 678 19.49 -58.82 2.01
C ARG A 678 20.81 -59.14 1.33
N PHE A 679 21.10 -60.44 1.25
CA PHE A 679 22.26 -61.02 0.57
C PHE A 679 21.80 -61.60 -0.77
N GLY A 680 21.87 -60.81 -1.83
CA GLY A 680 21.54 -61.24 -3.20
C GLY A 680 22.64 -62.08 -3.86
N ALA A 681 22.43 -62.47 -5.12
CA ALA A 681 23.46 -63.02 -5.99
C ALA A 681 24.47 -61.95 -6.45
N TYR A 682 24.01 -60.73 -6.75
CA TYR A 682 24.87 -59.66 -7.30
C TYR A 682 25.12 -58.50 -6.31
N HIS A 683 24.26 -58.28 -5.32
CA HIS A 683 24.38 -57.19 -4.35
C HIS A 683 24.17 -57.64 -2.90
N ILE A 684 24.69 -56.84 -1.98
CA ILE A 684 24.19 -56.77 -0.60
C ILE A 684 23.56 -55.39 -0.43
N PHE A 685 22.30 -55.36 -0.02
CA PHE A 685 21.51 -54.13 -0.02
C PHE A 685 20.36 -54.17 1.01
N ILE A 686 19.81 -53.01 1.35
CA ILE A 686 18.62 -52.89 2.18
C ILE A 686 17.40 -52.59 1.29
N PRO A 687 16.43 -53.51 1.13
CA PRO A 687 15.32 -53.33 0.17
C PRO A 687 14.42 -52.11 0.45
N LEU A 688 14.30 -51.69 1.71
CA LEU A 688 13.49 -50.52 2.08
C LEU A 688 14.06 -49.20 1.55
N LEU A 689 15.38 -49.12 1.35
CA LEU A 689 16.04 -47.92 0.82
C LEU A 689 15.87 -47.77 -0.70
N LEU A 690 15.41 -48.81 -1.41
CA LEU A 690 15.07 -48.76 -2.84
C LEU A 690 13.68 -48.17 -3.12
N LYS A 691 12.94 -47.74 -2.09
CA LYS A 691 11.68 -47.02 -2.25
C LYS A 691 11.94 -45.56 -2.67
N PRO A 692 11.07 -44.91 -3.45
CA PRO A 692 11.31 -43.57 -3.99
C PRO A 692 11.68 -42.50 -2.95
N GLY A 693 10.99 -42.45 -1.81
CA GLY A 693 11.27 -41.49 -0.73
C GLY A 693 12.68 -41.65 -0.12
N PRO A 694 13.01 -42.82 0.47
CA PRO A 694 14.36 -43.10 0.97
C PRO A 694 15.47 -42.93 -0.08
N ALA A 695 15.26 -43.41 -1.31
CA ALA A 695 16.24 -43.25 -2.41
C ALA A 695 16.44 -41.79 -2.80
N GLY A 696 15.37 -40.99 -2.83
CA GLY A 696 15.42 -39.55 -3.07
C GLY A 696 16.18 -38.80 -1.97
N LEU A 697 15.92 -39.12 -0.70
CA LEU A 697 16.64 -38.51 0.43
C LEU A 697 18.12 -38.92 0.45
N VAL A 698 18.45 -40.18 0.19
CA VAL A 698 19.83 -40.66 0.00
C VAL A 698 20.54 -39.89 -1.11
N THR A 699 19.85 -39.69 -2.25
CA THR A 699 20.41 -38.96 -3.40
C THR A 699 20.63 -37.47 -3.08
N LEU A 700 19.69 -36.83 -2.39
CA LEU A 700 19.82 -35.45 -1.92
C LEU A 700 20.96 -35.27 -0.92
N LEU A 701 21.06 -36.13 0.10
CA LEU A 701 22.12 -36.06 1.12
C LEU A 701 23.51 -36.30 0.52
N TRP A 702 23.63 -37.26 -0.41
CA TRP A 702 24.89 -37.45 -1.13
C TRP A 702 25.24 -36.25 -2.02
N ALA A 703 24.26 -35.70 -2.76
CA ALA A 703 24.47 -34.55 -3.62
C ALA A 703 24.82 -33.27 -2.82
N LEU A 704 24.33 -33.13 -1.59
CA LEU A 704 24.76 -32.08 -0.67
C LEU A 704 26.23 -32.22 -0.28
N ALA A 705 26.67 -33.43 0.09
CA ALA A 705 28.03 -33.69 0.53
C ALA A 705 29.09 -33.73 -0.58
N ASN A 706 28.68 -33.83 -1.86
CA ASN A 706 29.57 -34.05 -3.01
C ASN A 706 29.36 -33.03 -4.15
N GLU A 707 28.80 -31.85 -3.85
CA GLU A 707 28.51 -30.77 -4.83
C GLU A 707 27.75 -31.30 -6.08
N GLY A 708 26.80 -32.19 -5.83
CA GLY A 708 26.09 -32.96 -6.86
C GLY A 708 24.83 -32.30 -7.40
N LYS A 709 24.26 -31.28 -6.75
CA LYS A 709 22.95 -30.71 -7.14
C LYS A 709 22.93 -30.17 -8.57
N ASP A 710 24.04 -29.60 -9.04
CA ASP A 710 24.17 -29.00 -10.38
C ASP A 710 24.62 -30.00 -11.47
N LYS A 711 24.72 -31.30 -11.13
CA LYS A 711 25.14 -32.34 -12.08
C LYS A 711 23.94 -32.91 -12.86
N PRO A 712 24.07 -33.21 -14.17
CA PRO A 712 22.98 -33.80 -14.95
C PRO A 712 22.46 -35.12 -14.37
N GLY A 713 21.15 -35.31 -14.39
CA GLY A 713 20.47 -36.48 -13.84
C GLY A 713 20.10 -36.40 -12.35
N PHE A 714 20.47 -35.31 -11.66
CA PHE A 714 20.00 -35.06 -10.29
C PHE A 714 18.47 -34.88 -10.30
N GLY A 715 17.77 -35.62 -9.43
CA GLY A 715 16.31 -35.66 -9.42
C GLY A 715 15.69 -36.54 -10.51
N ASP A 716 16.13 -36.43 -11.78
CA ASP A 716 15.55 -37.15 -12.93
C ASP A 716 15.46 -38.66 -12.73
N VAL A 717 16.55 -39.28 -12.26
CA VAL A 717 16.62 -40.74 -12.05
C VAL A 717 15.72 -41.19 -10.89
N VAL A 718 15.55 -40.34 -9.87
CA VAL A 718 14.64 -40.59 -8.73
C VAL A 718 13.17 -40.40 -9.14
N ASN A 719 12.87 -39.44 -10.02
CA ASN A 719 11.54 -39.29 -10.61
C ASN A 719 11.18 -40.52 -11.46
N ALA A 720 12.13 -41.01 -12.26
CA ALA A 720 11.96 -42.25 -13.03
C ALA A 720 11.70 -43.47 -12.11
N LEU A 721 12.34 -43.55 -10.95
CA LEU A 721 12.05 -44.54 -9.90
C LEU A 721 10.63 -44.38 -9.32
N ALA A 722 10.19 -43.14 -9.07
CA ALA A 722 8.85 -42.84 -8.57
C ALA A 722 7.75 -43.26 -9.56
N THR A 723 7.99 -43.17 -10.88
CA THR A 723 7.09 -43.74 -11.91
C THR A 723 7.11 -45.28 -11.98
N GLY A 724 7.78 -45.97 -11.06
CA GLY A 724 7.74 -47.43 -10.91
C GLY A 724 8.64 -48.22 -11.88
N ARG A 725 9.43 -47.55 -12.73
CA ARG A 725 10.20 -48.18 -13.81
C ARG A 725 11.24 -49.18 -13.28
N THR A 726 11.13 -50.43 -13.72
CA THR A 726 12.03 -51.54 -13.35
C THR A 726 13.40 -51.43 -14.03
N SER A 727 13.44 -50.92 -15.26
CA SER A 727 14.66 -50.55 -15.98
C SER A 727 14.52 -49.20 -16.69
N LEU A 728 15.65 -48.57 -16.98
CA LEU A 728 15.79 -47.29 -17.68
C LEU A 728 16.81 -47.45 -18.81
N VAL A 729 16.79 -46.55 -19.79
CA VAL A 729 17.93 -46.34 -20.69
C VAL A 729 18.95 -45.47 -19.95
N VAL A 730 20.23 -45.76 -20.11
CA VAL A 730 21.32 -44.96 -19.54
C VAL A 730 21.53 -43.74 -20.42
N ASP A 731 21.27 -42.55 -19.88
CA ASP A 731 21.74 -41.32 -20.51
C ASP A 731 23.24 -41.18 -20.25
N ALA A 732 24.01 -40.95 -21.31
CA ALA A 732 25.46 -40.81 -21.24
C ALA A 732 25.93 -39.48 -20.63
N THR A 733 25.02 -38.49 -20.49
CA THR A 733 25.27 -37.19 -19.87
C THR A 733 25.08 -37.21 -18.35
N TYR A 734 24.29 -38.14 -17.82
CA TYR A 734 23.94 -38.21 -16.40
C TYR A 734 25.08 -38.77 -15.54
N GLU A 735 25.25 -38.22 -14.33
CA GLU A 735 26.23 -38.71 -13.37
C GLU A 735 25.87 -40.15 -12.93
N LYS A 736 26.79 -41.09 -13.16
CA LYS A 736 26.55 -42.54 -12.97
C LYS A 736 26.15 -42.92 -11.55
N GLU A 737 26.53 -42.10 -10.58
CA GLU A 737 26.27 -42.33 -9.17
C GLU A 737 24.79 -42.11 -8.81
N PHE A 738 24.05 -41.24 -9.52
CA PHE A 738 22.61 -41.08 -9.29
C PHE A 738 21.82 -42.35 -9.61
N TYR A 739 22.24 -43.12 -10.60
CA TYR A 739 21.68 -44.46 -10.84
C TYR A 739 21.94 -45.40 -9.65
N ARG A 740 23.16 -45.41 -9.09
CA ARG A 740 23.49 -46.26 -7.92
C ARG A 740 22.66 -45.86 -6.70
N LEU A 741 22.57 -44.57 -6.40
CA LEU A 741 21.83 -44.01 -5.25
C LEU A 741 20.32 -44.23 -5.38
N ALA A 742 19.77 -44.12 -6.60
CA ALA A 742 18.39 -44.46 -6.92
C ALA A 742 18.12 -45.98 -7.03
N GLY A 743 19.08 -46.84 -6.68
CA GLY A 743 18.87 -48.28 -6.60
C GLY A 743 18.99 -49.05 -7.91
N TYR A 744 19.55 -48.44 -8.96
CA TYR A 744 19.82 -49.07 -10.25
C TYR A 744 21.30 -49.47 -10.40
N ARG A 745 21.54 -50.52 -11.18
CA ARG A 745 22.86 -50.92 -11.68
C ARG A 745 22.94 -50.73 -13.19
N LEU A 746 24.01 -50.09 -13.63
CA LEU A 746 24.35 -49.91 -15.04
C LEU A 746 24.82 -51.23 -15.65
N LEU A 747 24.18 -51.67 -16.74
CA LEU A 747 24.46 -52.89 -17.50
C LEU A 747 24.33 -52.57 -19.00
N GLY A 748 25.45 -52.24 -19.64
CA GLY A 748 25.44 -51.76 -21.02
C GLY A 748 24.67 -50.44 -21.16
N ARG A 749 23.76 -50.38 -22.13
CA ARG A 749 22.85 -49.25 -22.39
C ARG A 749 21.71 -49.11 -21.37
N ARG A 750 21.53 -50.04 -20.43
CA ARG A 750 20.39 -50.03 -19.49
C ARG A 750 20.78 -49.97 -18.03
N ALA A 751 20.01 -49.22 -17.26
CA ALA A 751 20.06 -49.19 -15.80
C ALA A 751 18.93 -50.05 -15.26
N VAL A 752 19.20 -51.04 -14.41
CA VAL A 752 18.19 -51.99 -13.91
C VAL A 752 18.18 -51.97 -12.39
N ARG A 753 16.98 -51.93 -11.77
CA ARG A 753 16.84 -51.94 -10.32
C ARG A 753 17.47 -53.18 -9.67
N VAL A 754 18.17 -52.98 -8.56
CA VAL A 754 18.84 -54.05 -7.79
C VAL A 754 17.85 -55.15 -7.38
N ASP A 755 16.67 -54.81 -6.88
CA ASP A 755 15.66 -55.80 -6.46
C ASP A 755 14.99 -56.56 -7.63
N ILE A 756 15.11 -56.05 -8.86
CA ILE A 756 14.72 -56.76 -10.08
C ILE A 756 15.84 -57.69 -10.54
N LEU A 757 17.10 -57.25 -10.47
CA LEU A 757 18.27 -58.08 -10.81
C LEU A 757 18.42 -59.29 -9.88
N GLU A 758 18.12 -59.17 -8.59
CA GLU A 758 18.13 -60.33 -7.69
C GLU A 758 16.93 -61.27 -7.96
N ARG A 759 15.75 -60.74 -8.31
CA ARG A 759 14.61 -61.56 -8.75
C ARG A 759 14.92 -62.33 -10.05
N LEU A 760 15.59 -61.69 -11.01
CA LEU A 760 16.14 -62.35 -12.19
C LEU A 760 17.14 -63.46 -11.81
N ALA A 761 18.03 -63.21 -10.86
CA ALA A 761 18.97 -64.21 -10.36
C ALA A 761 18.26 -65.41 -9.70
N ASP A 762 17.15 -65.18 -9.02
CA ASP A 762 16.32 -66.22 -8.39
C ASP A 762 15.49 -67.02 -9.41
N LEU A 763 15.22 -66.50 -10.62
CA LEU A 763 14.69 -67.27 -11.76
C LEU A 763 15.79 -68.08 -12.48
N ILE A 764 16.97 -67.49 -12.69
CA ILE A 764 18.09 -68.13 -13.41
C ILE A 764 18.74 -69.25 -12.58
N ARG A 765 18.82 -69.10 -11.25
CA ARG A 765 19.51 -70.08 -10.38
C ARG A 765 18.87 -71.48 -10.41
N PRO A 766 17.53 -71.67 -10.29
CA PRO A 766 16.89 -72.95 -10.50
C PRO A 766 17.24 -73.56 -11.86
N ALA A 767 17.10 -72.78 -12.95
CA ALA A 767 17.34 -73.24 -14.31
C ALA A 767 18.79 -73.70 -14.58
N LEU A 768 19.77 -73.10 -13.90
CA LEU A 768 21.18 -73.54 -13.94
C LEU A 768 21.49 -74.69 -12.96
N SER A 769 20.72 -74.85 -11.89
CA SER A 769 20.93 -75.92 -10.90
C SER A 769 20.28 -77.25 -11.30
N TRP A 770 19.21 -77.21 -12.09
CA TRP A 770 18.50 -78.38 -12.59
C TRP A 770 19.38 -79.20 -13.55
N ARG A 771 19.34 -80.52 -13.41
CA ARG A 771 19.99 -81.46 -14.32
C ARG A 771 18.94 -82.36 -14.98
N PRO A 772 19.17 -82.86 -16.20
CA PRO A 772 18.32 -83.87 -16.80
C PRO A 772 18.13 -85.06 -15.84
N GLY A 773 16.87 -85.36 -15.50
CA GLY A 773 16.50 -86.41 -14.55
C GLY A 773 16.34 -85.99 -13.08
N THR A 774 16.53 -84.72 -12.70
CA THR A 774 16.32 -84.25 -11.31
C THR A 774 15.06 -83.40 -11.15
N GLY A 775 13.90 -84.04 -11.01
CA GLY A 775 12.61 -83.39 -10.77
C GLY A 775 12.10 -82.51 -11.92
N LYS A 776 10.97 -81.82 -11.70
CA LYS A 776 10.29 -80.98 -12.69
C LYS A 776 11.22 -79.88 -13.23
N ARG A 777 11.38 -79.83 -14.56
CA ARG A 777 12.25 -78.85 -15.25
C ARG A 777 11.76 -77.42 -15.03
N PRO A 778 12.59 -76.49 -14.51
CA PRO A 778 12.27 -75.06 -14.50
C PRO A 778 12.19 -74.50 -15.91
N GLU A 779 11.31 -73.52 -16.13
CA GLU A 779 11.18 -72.84 -17.43
C GLU A 779 12.54 -72.25 -17.85
N GLY A 780 12.94 -72.48 -19.10
CA GLY A 780 14.25 -72.05 -19.63
C GLY A 780 15.46 -72.89 -19.21
N ALA A 781 15.34 -73.92 -18.37
CA ALA A 781 16.45 -74.83 -18.05
C ALA A 781 16.83 -75.71 -19.25
N TYR A 782 18.14 -75.91 -19.50
CA TYR A 782 18.64 -76.67 -20.65
C TYR A 782 19.52 -77.88 -20.28
N ASP A 783 20.76 -77.68 -19.80
CA ASP A 783 21.73 -78.77 -19.56
C ASP A 783 22.41 -78.76 -18.16
N GLY A 784 21.94 -77.91 -17.24
CA GLY A 784 22.58 -77.71 -15.92
C GLY A 784 23.89 -76.93 -15.98
N ALA A 785 24.22 -76.33 -17.13
CA ALA A 785 25.29 -75.37 -17.33
C ALA A 785 24.88 -74.16 -18.20
N ALA A 786 23.74 -74.24 -18.89
CA ALA A 786 23.09 -73.22 -19.70
C ALA A 786 21.60 -73.09 -19.39
N PHE A 787 21.06 -71.89 -19.65
CA PHE A 787 19.62 -71.60 -19.67
C PHE A 787 19.23 -70.80 -20.92
N ILE A 788 17.93 -70.65 -21.18
CA ILE A 788 17.33 -69.85 -22.26
C ILE A 788 16.50 -68.73 -21.61
N VAL A 789 16.50 -67.54 -22.22
CA VAL A 789 15.68 -66.41 -21.75
C VAL A 789 14.20 -66.72 -21.96
N THR A 790 13.40 -66.63 -20.89
CA THR A 790 11.95 -66.89 -20.93
C THR A 790 11.13 -65.59 -20.94
N PRO A 791 9.87 -65.59 -21.43
CA PRO A 791 9.02 -64.41 -21.38
C PRO A 791 8.85 -63.81 -19.97
N PRO A 792 8.71 -64.60 -18.88
CA PRO A 792 8.73 -64.06 -17.52
C PRO A 792 10.01 -63.29 -17.16
N MET A 793 11.19 -63.74 -17.61
CA MET A 793 12.46 -63.02 -17.37
C MET A 793 12.48 -61.65 -18.06
N MET A 794 11.95 -61.55 -19.28
CA MET A 794 11.87 -60.28 -20.03
C MET A 794 10.84 -59.33 -19.41
N SER A 795 9.68 -59.88 -19.02
CA SER A 795 8.57 -59.14 -18.42
C SER A 795 8.95 -58.42 -17.13
N ILE A 796 9.64 -59.09 -16.18
CA ILE A 796 10.04 -58.45 -14.91
C ILE A 796 11.03 -57.29 -15.09
N LEU A 797 11.74 -57.24 -16.22
CA LEU A 797 12.75 -56.21 -16.54
C LEU A 797 12.18 -55.05 -17.37
N GLY A 798 11.02 -55.21 -18.00
CA GLY A 798 10.50 -54.24 -18.97
C GLY A 798 11.46 -54.02 -20.14
N ALA A 799 12.10 -55.10 -20.61
CA ALA A 799 13.26 -55.08 -21.49
C ALA A 799 13.01 -55.87 -22.79
N THR A 800 13.61 -55.42 -23.90
CA THR A 800 13.58 -56.15 -25.18
C THR A 800 14.52 -57.36 -25.18
N ALA A 801 14.42 -58.24 -26.17
CA ALA A 801 15.37 -59.35 -26.33
C ALA A 801 16.84 -58.87 -26.52
N GLU A 802 17.04 -57.71 -27.13
CA GLU A 802 18.36 -57.08 -27.29
C GLU A 802 18.88 -56.51 -25.96
N ASP A 803 18.01 -55.84 -25.19
CA ASP A 803 18.32 -55.35 -23.84
C ASP A 803 18.75 -56.50 -22.92
N MET A 804 18.04 -57.65 -23.00
CA MET A 804 18.39 -58.85 -22.25
C MET A 804 19.80 -59.36 -22.57
N GLU A 805 20.23 -59.26 -23.83
CA GLU A 805 21.55 -59.69 -24.24
C GLU A 805 22.66 -58.80 -23.63
N GLU A 806 22.46 -57.48 -23.61
CA GLU A 806 23.37 -56.55 -22.91
C GLU A 806 23.35 -56.76 -21.38
N ILE A 807 22.18 -56.94 -20.78
CA ILE A 807 22.00 -57.17 -19.34
C ILE A 807 22.73 -58.45 -18.89
N LEU A 808 22.53 -59.58 -19.58
CA LEU A 808 23.13 -60.86 -19.22
C LEU A 808 24.66 -60.87 -19.45
N LYS A 809 25.15 -60.23 -20.52
CA LYS A 809 26.59 -59.98 -20.70
C LYS A 809 27.17 -59.14 -19.55
N GLY A 810 26.49 -58.07 -19.15
CA GLY A 810 26.90 -57.19 -18.04
C GLY A 810 26.91 -57.87 -16.66
N LEU A 811 26.02 -58.84 -16.43
CA LEU A 811 26.05 -59.68 -15.23
C LEU A 811 27.19 -60.71 -15.27
N GLY A 812 27.67 -61.10 -16.45
CA GLY A 812 28.82 -62.00 -16.66
C GLY A 812 28.49 -63.36 -17.28
N TYR A 813 27.32 -63.49 -17.91
CA TYR A 813 26.98 -64.66 -18.72
C TYR A 813 27.54 -64.52 -20.14
N ARG A 814 27.65 -65.64 -20.84
CA ARG A 814 28.03 -65.71 -22.26
C ARG A 814 26.94 -66.43 -23.04
N GLY A 815 26.47 -65.81 -24.12
CA GLY A 815 25.55 -66.41 -25.07
C GLY A 815 26.28 -67.29 -26.08
N GLU A 816 25.71 -68.45 -26.39
CA GLU A 816 26.12 -69.42 -27.41
C GLU A 816 24.92 -69.61 -28.36
N PRO A 817 24.88 -68.96 -29.55
CA PRO A 817 23.77 -69.08 -30.48
C PRO A 817 23.74 -70.50 -31.11
N LYS A 818 22.54 -71.09 -31.20
CA LYS A 818 22.33 -72.40 -31.84
C LYS A 818 21.09 -72.40 -32.75
N PRO A 819 21.04 -73.26 -33.77
CA PRO A 819 19.84 -73.45 -34.59
C PRO A 819 18.60 -73.69 -33.71
N ALA A 820 17.50 -73.02 -34.00
CA ALA A 820 16.31 -73.11 -33.15
C ALA A 820 15.71 -74.54 -33.17
N ALA A 821 15.71 -75.21 -34.33
CA ALA A 821 15.33 -76.63 -34.47
C ALA A 821 16.11 -77.57 -33.53
N ASP A 822 17.45 -77.45 -33.46
CA ASP A 822 18.29 -78.26 -32.55
C ASP A 822 17.89 -78.05 -31.09
N VAL A 823 17.64 -76.79 -30.70
CA VAL A 823 17.28 -76.43 -29.32
C VAL A 823 15.85 -76.87 -29.00
N LYS A 824 14.90 -76.72 -29.92
CA LYS A 824 13.51 -77.19 -29.78
C LYS A 824 13.47 -78.71 -29.60
N SER A 825 14.05 -79.47 -30.53
CA SER A 825 14.11 -80.94 -30.46
C SER A 825 14.84 -81.41 -29.19
N ARG A 826 15.90 -80.70 -28.77
CA ARG A 826 16.57 -81.02 -27.50
C ARG A 826 15.69 -80.74 -26.29
N LEU A 827 14.94 -79.63 -26.26
CA LEU A 827 14.00 -79.33 -25.18
C LEU A 827 12.85 -80.34 -25.13
N GLU A 828 12.29 -80.72 -26.28
CA GLU A 828 11.23 -81.74 -26.39
C GLU A 828 11.71 -83.09 -25.86
N SER A 829 12.90 -83.56 -26.26
CA SER A 829 13.47 -84.80 -25.72
C SER A 829 13.77 -84.73 -24.21
N LEU A 830 14.04 -83.53 -23.66
CA LEU A 830 14.23 -83.30 -22.23
C LEU A 830 12.90 -83.21 -21.48
N ASP A 831 11.84 -82.66 -22.08
CA ASP A 831 10.50 -82.59 -21.50
C ASP A 831 9.77 -83.93 -21.56
N GLU A 832 9.98 -84.74 -22.61
CA GLU A 832 9.49 -86.12 -22.65
C GLU A 832 10.26 -87.00 -21.65
N ALA A 833 11.58 -86.86 -21.56
CA ALA A 833 12.36 -87.52 -20.52
C ALA A 833 11.97 -87.06 -19.10
N ALA A 834 11.62 -85.78 -18.90
CA ALA A 834 11.16 -85.27 -17.62
C ALA A 834 9.72 -85.71 -17.29
N ARG A 835 8.82 -85.77 -18.27
CA ARG A 835 7.47 -86.36 -18.10
C ARG A 835 7.57 -87.85 -17.75
N LYS A 836 8.44 -88.59 -18.45
CA LYS A 836 8.68 -90.00 -18.18
C LYS A 836 9.29 -90.21 -16.80
N ALA A 837 10.35 -89.47 -16.46
CA ALA A 837 10.95 -89.53 -15.13
C ALA A 837 9.98 -89.11 -14.01
N ALA A 838 9.10 -88.13 -14.25
CA ALA A 838 8.07 -87.75 -13.30
C ALA A 838 6.94 -88.79 -13.18
N ALA A 839 6.60 -89.49 -14.27
CA ALA A 839 5.67 -90.62 -14.25
C ALA A 839 6.29 -91.85 -13.55
N ASP A 840 7.57 -92.14 -13.80
CA ASP A 840 8.34 -93.18 -13.12
C ASP A 840 8.52 -92.84 -11.62
N GLU A 841 8.74 -91.56 -11.26
CA GLU A 841 8.81 -91.11 -9.86
C GLU A 841 7.43 -91.07 -9.18
N ALA A 842 6.35 -90.76 -9.91
CA ALA A 842 4.99 -90.82 -9.41
C ALA A 842 4.54 -92.27 -9.18
N ALA A 843 4.70 -93.16 -10.18
CA ALA A 843 4.43 -94.58 -10.05
C ALA A 843 5.31 -95.24 -8.98
N LYS A 844 6.56 -94.75 -8.80
CA LYS A 844 7.40 -95.19 -7.68
C LYS A 844 6.93 -94.64 -6.34
N LYS A 845 6.41 -93.41 -6.24
CA LYS A 845 5.79 -92.91 -5.00
C LYS A 845 4.46 -93.61 -4.68
N GLU A 846 3.67 -93.98 -5.68
CA GLU A 846 2.50 -94.84 -5.51
C GLU A 846 2.91 -96.25 -5.07
N ALA A 847 3.98 -96.83 -5.64
CA ALA A 847 4.51 -98.11 -5.21
C ALA A 847 5.12 -98.07 -3.81
N ASP A 848 5.92 -97.06 -3.47
CA ASP A 848 6.52 -96.86 -2.15
C ASP A 848 5.42 -96.55 -1.10
N ALA A 849 4.34 -95.84 -1.48
CA ALA A 849 3.17 -95.62 -0.61
C ALA A 849 2.30 -96.88 -0.46
N ALA A 850 2.11 -97.66 -1.52
CA ALA A 850 1.41 -98.95 -1.45
C ALA A 850 2.20 -99.99 -0.64
N GLN A 851 3.54 -99.96 -0.74
CA GLN A 851 4.43 -100.76 0.10
C GLN A 851 4.36 -100.30 1.55
N ALA A 852 4.40 -98.99 1.83
CA ALA A 852 4.22 -98.47 3.18
C ALA A 852 2.84 -98.81 3.78
N LEU A 853 1.78 -98.82 2.97
CA LEU A 853 0.44 -99.29 3.38
C LEU A 853 0.40 -100.81 3.60
N ALA A 854 1.11 -101.60 2.81
CA ALA A 854 1.19 -103.06 2.98
C ALA A 854 2.04 -103.46 4.21
N ASP A 855 3.15 -102.76 4.45
CA ASP A 855 4.00 -102.96 5.62
C ASP A 855 3.26 -102.53 6.89
N ALA A 856 2.54 -101.39 6.86
CA ALA A 856 1.66 -100.96 7.94
C ALA A 856 0.49 -101.94 8.20
N ALA A 857 -0.15 -102.46 7.15
CA ALA A 857 -1.21 -103.47 7.29
C ALA A 857 -0.68 -104.81 7.84
N THR A 858 0.58 -105.14 7.56
CA THR A 858 1.25 -106.33 8.09
C THR A 858 1.65 -106.16 9.56
N ALA A 859 2.02 -104.95 9.97
CA ALA A 859 2.31 -104.61 11.38
C ALA A 859 1.04 -104.51 12.25
N ALA A 860 -0.10 -104.11 11.68
CA ALA A 860 -1.34 -103.80 12.42
C ALA A 860 -2.16 -105.01 12.90
N LEU A 861 -1.65 -106.24 12.78
CA LEU A 861 -2.31 -107.47 13.28
C LEU A 861 -1.50 -108.21 14.37
N GLY A 862 -0.49 -107.55 14.94
CA GLY A 862 0.35 -108.08 16.02
C GLY A 862 0.12 -107.39 17.37
N GLU A 863 -0.63 -108.07 18.26
CA GLU A 863 -0.71 -107.86 19.72
C GLU A 863 -1.39 -106.59 20.26
N ASN A 864 -1.98 -106.73 21.45
CA ASN A 864 -2.74 -105.71 22.19
C ASN A 864 -2.10 -105.45 23.57
N ALA A 865 -2.57 -104.37 24.22
CA ALA A 865 -2.61 -104.11 25.67
C ALA A 865 -1.53 -103.20 26.32
N GLU A 866 -2.01 -102.02 26.74
CA GLU A 866 -1.81 -101.37 28.05
C GLU A 866 -0.39 -101.01 28.56
N GLY A 867 -0.10 -99.69 28.65
CA GLY A 867 0.98 -99.16 29.52
C GLY A 867 1.55 -97.77 29.16
N GLU A 868 1.20 -96.74 29.93
CA GLU A 868 1.88 -95.42 29.97
C GLU A 868 3.18 -95.47 30.83
N PRO A 869 4.09 -94.44 30.90
CA PRO A 869 3.93 -93.02 30.49
C PRO A 869 5.12 -92.26 29.82
N GLN A 870 4.81 -91.07 29.31
CA GLN A 870 5.61 -89.81 29.29
C GLN A 870 6.83 -89.58 28.35
N ASN A 871 6.63 -88.62 27.42
CA ASN A 871 7.40 -87.35 27.23
C ASN A 871 8.26 -87.15 25.94
N LEU A 872 8.28 -85.88 25.49
CA LEU A 872 9.10 -85.20 24.45
C LEU A 872 9.05 -85.62 22.96
N GLY A 873 8.84 -84.61 22.09
CA GLY A 873 9.78 -84.36 20.98
C GLY A 873 9.27 -84.39 19.53
N GLU A 874 9.06 -83.20 18.94
CA GLU A 874 9.28 -82.86 17.51
C GLU A 874 8.53 -83.69 16.41
N ALA A 875 8.69 -83.43 15.11
CA ALA A 875 8.38 -82.18 14.37
C ALA A 875 8.23 -82.46 12.86
N ALA A 876 7.45 -81.62 12.15
CA ALA A 876 7.42 -81.48 10.67
C ALA A 876 6.87 -82.70 9.86
N GLN A 877 6.35 -82.57 8.63
CA GLN A 877 5.93 -81.38 7.85
C GLN A 877 4.81 -81.73 6.85
N ALA A 878 4.26 -80.71 6.17
CA ALA A 878 3.07 -80.80 5.32
C ALA A 878 3.28 -81.36 3.90
N ALA A 879 2.22 -81.97 3.36
CA ALA A 879 1.92 -82.19 1.93
C ALA A 879 0.37 -82.37 1.82
N SER A 880 -0.48 -81.79 0.96
CA SER A 880 -0.42 -81.10 -0.36
C SER A 880 -1.03 -81.93 -1.50
N THR A 881 -2.21 -81.54 -1.99
CA THR A 881 -2.87 -81.85 -3.31
C THR A 881 -4.22 -81.07 -3.34
N GLU A 882 -4.72 -80.38 -4.38
CA GLU A 882 -4.98 -80.74 -5.80
C GLU A 882 -5.98 -81.92 -5.93
N THR A 883 -7.28 -81.75 -6.15
CA THR A 883 -8.00 -81.28 -7.38
C THR A 883 -9.54 -81.47 -7.18
N PRO A 884 -10.46 -81.46 -8.18
CA PRO A 884 -10.89 -80.31 -9.00
C PRO A 884 -12.45 -80.13 -9.13
N ASP A 885 -12.84 -79.02 -9.79
CA ASP A 885 -14.02 -78.84 -10.67
C ASP A 885 -15.48 -78.69 -10.11
N SER A 886 -16.29 -77.98 -10.91
CA SER A 886 -17.76 -77.91 -10.99
C SER A 886 -18.61 -77.09 -9.96
N THR A 887 -19.18 -75.98 -10.47
CA THR A 887 -20.56 -75.45 -10.29
C THR A 887 -21.17 -75.13 -8.89
N SER A 888 -21.41 -73.83 -8.64
CA SER A 888 -22.73 -73.15 -8.46
C SER A 888 -23.87 -73.73 -7.57
N PRO A 889 -24.78 -72.88 -6.99
CA PRO A 889 -24.61 -71.49 -6.49
C PRO A 889 -25.49 -71.08 -5.25
N LYS A 890 -25.27 -69.85 -4.73
CA LYS A 890 -26.20 -68.94 -3.98
C LYS A 890 -26.78 -69.32 -2.58
N SER A 891 -26.60 -68.41 -1.61
CA SER A 891 -27.64 -67.85 -0.70
C SER A 891 -27.07 -66.70 0.17
N ASP A 892 -27.93 -65.92 0.84
CA ASP A 892 -27.62 -64.62 1.48
C ASP A 892 -27.57 -64.63 3.03
N ARG A 893 -26.97 -63.55 3.61
CA ARG A 893 -27.32 -62.79 4.85
C ARG A 893 -26.34 -62.70 6.06
N MET A 894 -26.04 -61.44 6.40
CA MET A 894 -25.95 -60.78 7.73
C MET A 894 -24.72 -60.97 8.65
N ASP A 895 -23.97 -59.86 8.79
CA ASP A 895 -23.45 -59.19 10.02
C ASP A 895 -22.74 -60.03 11.12
N ALA A 896 -21.52 -59.73 11.60
CA ALA A 896 -20.98 -58.41 11.95
C ALA A 896 -19.46 -58.38 12.30
N ALA A 897 -18.88 -57.16 12.33
CA ALA A 897 -17.71 -56.69 13.10
C ALA A 897 -16.24 -56.95 12.64
N ALA A 898 -15.41 -55.91 12.91
CA ALA A 898 -13.95 -55.84 13.06
C ALA A 898 -12.99 -55.61 11.85
N GLU A 899 -12.21 -54.53 11.99
CA GLU A 899 -10.87 -54.15 11.47
C GLU A 899 -10.40 -54.27 9.99
N ALA A 900 -9.80 -53.15 9.56
CA ALA A 900 -8.57 -53.00 8.77
C ALA A 900 -8.47 -53.36 7.26
N ALA A 901 -8.23 -52.30 6.49
CA ALA A 901 -7.22 -52.18 5.41
C ALA A 901 -7.45 -52.80 4.01
N ALA A 902 -7.75 -51.88 3.08
CA ALA A 902 -7.15 -51.75 1.73
C ALA A 902 -7.39 -52.82 0.65
N ALA A 903 -8.22 -52.47 -0.34
CA ALA A 903 -8.01 -52.80 -1.75
C ALA A 903 -8.63 -51.71 -2.66
N ALA A 904 -8.23 -51.70 -3.94
CA ALA A 904 -8.86 -50.95 -5.02
C ALA A 904 -9.04 -51.87 -6.23
N LEU A 905 -9.76 -51.41 -7.28
CA LEU A 905 -10.12 -52.12 -8.51
C LEU A 905 -11.27 -53.15 -8.31
N GLY A 906 -12.30 -53.22 -9.18
CA GLY A 906 -12.67 -52.33 -10.30
C GLY A 906 -13.68 -53.00 -11.25
N THR A 907 -14.26 -52.23 -12.20
CA THR A 907 -15.07 -52.68 -13.39
C THR A 907 -16.42 -53.40 -13.11
N SER A 908 -17.46 -53.35 -13.96
CA SER A 908 -17.83 -52.49 -15.12
C SER A 908 -19.25 -52.82 -15.64
N GLY A 909 -19.94 -51.85 -16.28
CA GLY A 909 -21.19 -52.06 -17.05
C GLY A 909 -22.49 -52.00 -16.22
N GLU A 910 -23.67 -51.63 -16.75
CA GLU A 910 -24.08 -51.16 -18.10
C GLU A 910 -25.25 -50.13 -17.91
N GLY A 911 -25.59 -49.22 -18.82
CA GLY A 911 -24.96 -48.80 -20.07
C GLY A 911 -25.90 -47.93 -20.96
N GLU A 912 -25.31 -46.98 -21.71
CA GLU A 912 -25.91 -46.26 -22.88
C GLU A 912 -27.16 -45.35 -22.66
N PRO A 913 -27.52 -44.42 -23.59
CA PRO A 913 -27.00 -44.27 -24.96
C PRO A 913 -26.49 -42.88 -25.42
N ARG A 914 -25.50 -42.93 -26.33
CA ARG A 914 -25.35 -42.10 -27.57
C ARG A 914 -25.22 -40.56 -27.55
N SER A 915 -23.95 -40.14 -27.73
CA SER A 915 -23.40 -39.57 -28.98
C SER A 915 -23.48 -38.07 -29.36
N LEU A 916 -22.32 -37.59 -29.87
CA LEU A 916 -22.07 -36.44 -30.79
C LEU A 916 -22.14 -35.00 -30.23
N GLY A 917 -21.18 -34.17 -30.65
CA GLY A 917 -21.25 -32.70 -30.58
C GLY A 917 -19.98 -31.98 -30.12
N GLU A 918 -19.04 -31.71 -31.03
CA GLU A 918 -18.12 -30.57 -30.89
C GLU A 918 -18.83 -29.29 -31.36
N ALA A 919 -18.61 -28.16 -30.71
CA ALA A 919 -18.46 -26.84 -31.36
C ALA A 919 -17.96 -25.79 -30.34
N ALA A 920 -17.35 -24.73 -30.85
CA ALA A 920 -16.81 -23.62 -30.07
C ALA A 920 -17.46 -22.29 -30.49
N VAL A 921 -17.41 -21.31 -29.56
CA VAL A 921 -17.44 -19.85 -29.80
C VAL A 921 -18.67 -19.24 -30.52
N GLU A 922 -19.48 -18.51 -29.74
CA GLU A 922 -20.03 -17.15 -29.96
C GLU A 922 -21.15 -16.92 -28.90
N SER A 923 -21.63 -15.72 -28.55
CA SER A 923 -21.02 -14.38 -28.42
C SER A 923 -22.03 -13.46 -27.68
N THR A 924 -21.59 -12.50 -26.86
CA THR A 924 -22.37 -11.31 -26.35
C THR A 924 -23.70 -11.57 -25.58
N SER A 925 -24.22 -10.72 -24.69
CA SER A 925 -23.87 -9.36 -24.21
C SER A 925 -24.33 -9.16 -22.74
N ASP A 926 -24.01 -7.98 -22.21
CA ASP A 926 -24.22 -7.43 -20.85
C ASP A 926 -25.65 -7.42 -20.26
N ALA A 927 -25.69 -7.11 -18.95
CA ALA A 927 -26.73 -6.40 -18.18
C ALA A 927 -28.06 -7.13 -17.81
N ASP A 928 -28.77 -6.77 -16.72
CA ASP A 928 -28.39 -6.19 -15.39
C ASP A 928 -29.62 -6.29 -14.44
N ALA A 929 -29.39 -6.09 -13.13
CA ALA A 929 -30.33 -5.57 -12.12
C ALA A 929 -31.55 -6.41 -11.62
N ALA A 930 -32.10 -5.87 -10.51
CA ALA A 930 -33.42 -6.08 -9.89
C ALA A 930 -33.72 -7.42 -9.17
N SER A 931 -33.71 -7.36 -7.83
CA SER A 931 -34.44 -8.26 -6.92
C SER A 931 -35.72 -7.56 -6.41
N GLU A 932 -36.87 -8.22 -6.53
CA GLU A 932 -38.14 -7.73 -5.95
C GLU A 932 -38.34 -8.19 -4.49
N SER A 933 -39.32 -7.58 -3.80
CA SER A 933 -39.83 -7.98 -2.47
C SER A 933 -41.35 -8.10 -2.53
N PRO A 934 -41.96 -9.03 -1.76
CA PRO A 934 -42.87 -8.67 -0.66
C PRO A 934 -42.58 -9.50 0.63
N SER A 935 -42.77 -9.00 1.86
CA SER A 935 -44.03 -8.74 2.64
C SER A 935 -44.69 -10.04 3.18
N ASP A 936 -45.41 -10.11 4.32
CA ASP A 936 -46.05 -9.12 5.22
C ASP A 936 -46.28 -9.66 6.68
N GLU A 937 -46.84 -8.81 7.58
CA GLU A 937 -47.51 -9.09 8.90
C GLU A 937 -46.70 -9.69 10.09
N ASP A 938 -47.10 -9.62 11.38
CA ASP A 938 -47.46 -8.51 12.33
C ASP A 938 -47.28 -9.09 13.81
N SER A 939 -47.59 -8.55 15.01
CA SER A 939 -48.32 -7.36 15.53
C SER A 939 -47.99 -7.00 17.01
N LEU A 940 -48.33 -5.75 17.41
CA LEU A 940 -48.85 -5.26 18.72
C LEU A 940 -48.15 -5.43 20.13
N SER A 941 -47.90 -4.26 20.75
CA SER A 941 -48.29 -3.78 22.12
C SER A 941 -47.71 -4.29 23.47
N GLU A 942 -46.93 -3.39 24.12
CA GLU A 942 -47.11 -2.77 25.47
C GLU A 942 -46.99 -3.47 26.87
N THR A 943 -46.61 -2.61 27.84
CA THR A 943 -46.78 -2.62 29.33
C THR A 943 -45.98 -3.55 30.28
N ALA A 944 -44.91 -2.96 30.86
CA ALA A 944 -44.71 -2.62 32.29
C ALA A 944 -44.77 -3.62 33.48
N ALA A 945 -43.91 -3.31 34.49
CA ALA A 945 -44.06 -3.49 35.96
C ALA A 945 -43.58 -4.78 36.71
N ALA A 946 -42.37 -4.67 37.30
CA ALA A 946 -42.05 -4.75 38.73
C ALA A 946 -42.15 -6.04 39.61
N ALA A 947 -41.03 -6.28 40.33
CA ALA A 947 -40.88 -6.59 41.79
C ALA A 947 -40.80 -8.04 42.35
N LEU A 948 -39.68 -8.29 43.07
CA LEU A 948 -39.42 -9.22 44.21
C LEU A 948 -39.57 -10.75 43.96
N GLY A 949 -38.71 -11.66 44.47
CA GLY A 949 -37.52 -11.62 45.35
C GLY A 949 -36.76 -12.97 45.25
N GLU A 950 -35.91 -13.49 46.15
CA GLU A 950 -35.24 -12.99 47.38
C GLU A 950 -34.14 -14.03 47.81
N HIS A 951 -33.61 -14.01 49.06
CA HIS A 951 -32.60 -14.92 49.69
C HIS A 951 -31.11 -14.80 49.25
N ASP A 952 -30.08 -14.99 50.12
CA ASP A 952 -29.95 -14.75 51.58
C ASP A 952 -28.46 -14.74 52.03
N GLU A 953 -28.20 -14.25 53.26
CA GLU A 953 -26.99 -14.31 54.13
C GLU A 953 -25.57 -13.93 53.58
N GLY A 954 -24.80 -13.10 54.33
CA GLY A 954 -23.38 -12.88 53.99
C GLY A 954 -22.55 -11.73 54.63
N GLU A 955 -22.71 -11.36 55.90
CA GLU A 955 -21.85 -10.37 56.61
C GLU A 955 -21.57 -10.82 58.07
N PRO A 956 -20.64 -10.22 58.86
CA PRO A 956 -19.69 -9.13 58.59
C PRO A 956 -18.23 -9.43 59.04
N GLN A 957 -17.30 -8.45 58.94
CA GLN A 957 -16.48 -8.01 60.09
C GLN A 957 -15.56 -6.80 59.79
N SER A 958 -15.17 -6.07 60.84
CA SER A 958 -14.33 -4.87 60.79
C SER A 958 -13.12 -4.93 61.74
N LEU A 959 -11.96 -4.52 61.23
CA LEU A 959 -10.71 -4.16 61.93
C LEU A 959 -9.97 -3.17 61.00
N GLY A 960 -9.16 -2.21 61.46
CA GLY A 960 -8.74 -1.90 62.84
C GLY A 960 -7.26 -1.47 62.84
N ASP A 961 -6.96 -0.32 63.45
CA ASP A 961 -5.61 0.27 63.65
C ASP A 961 -4.81 0.70 62.39
N ALA A 962 -3.79 1.59 62.50
CA ALA A 962 -3.60 2.77 63.36
C ALA A 962 -2.35 3.57 62.92
N ALA A 963 -2.40 4.90 63.07
CA ALA A 963 -1.24 5.82 63.19
C ALA A 963 -0.20 5.89 62.04
N ALA A 964 0.75 6.83 62.03
CA ALA A 964 0.68 8.29 62.27
C ALA A 964 2.04 8.91 61.88
N ASP A 965 2.05 10.10 61.27
CA ASP A 965 2.97 11.19 61.68
C ASP A 965 2.50 12.54 61.12
N ALA A 966 2.96 13.67 61.70
CA ALA A 966 2.43 15.01 61.40
C ALA A 966 3.41 16.19 61.59
N GLN A 967 3.26 17.21 60.73
CA GLN A 967 3.55 18.64 60.93
C GLN A 967 2.84 19.41 59.78
N ALA A 968 2.03 20.46 59.98
CA ALA A 968 2.21 21.71 60.74
C ALA A 968 3.12 22.72 59.99
N ASP A 969 2.82 24.02 59.85
CA ASP A 969 1.86 24.86 60.59
C ASP A 969 1.26 26.05 59.79
N GLU A 970 0.16 26.61 60.33
CA GLU A 970 -0.30 28.03 60.32
C GLU A 970 -0.46 28.86 59.00
N ALA A 971 -1.42 29.81 58.88
CA ALA A 971 -2.53 30.23 59.77
C ALA A 971 -3.68 30.94 58.98
N SER A 972 -4.83 31.14 59.65
CA SER A 972 -5.97 31.99 59.22
C SER A 972 -6.30 33.04 60.29
N PRO A 973 -7.13 34.05 59.97
CA PRO A 973 -8.48 34.15 60.56
C PRO A 973 -9.56 34.43 59.48
N ALA A 974 -10.84 34.06 59.59
CA ALA A 974 -11.85 34.33 60.65
C ALA A 974 -12.20 35.84 60.73
N GLN A 975 -13.42 36.36 60.89
CA GLN A 975 -14.71 35.97 61.55
C GLN A 975 -15.86 36.83 60.90
N GLU A 976 -17.18 36.68 61.03
CA GLU A 976 -18.14 35.74 61.68
C GLU A 976 -19.60 36.02 61.20
N ASN A 977 -20.59 35.27 61.70
CA ASN A 977 -22.04 35.60 61.91
C ASN A 977 -23.04 35.77 60.74
N ALA A 978 -24.03 34.85 60.72
CA ALA A 978 -25.44 35.12 60.34
C ALA A 978 -26.24 35.55 61.59
N PRO A 979 -27.53 35.94 61.47
CA PRO A 979 -28.61 34.99 61.83
C PRO A 979 -29.98 35.21 61.12
N ALA A 980 -30.96 34.34 61.48
CA ALA A 980 -32.42 34.49 61.34
C ALA A 980 -33.02 34.59 59.90
N THR A 981 -34.06 33.89 59.42
CA THR A 981 -34.98 32.78 59.79
C THR A 981 -36.43 33.17 59.45
N ASP A 982 -37.06 32.33 58.61
CA ASP A 982 -38.51 32.00 58.59
C ASP A 982 -39.55 32.86 57.83
N GLU A 983 -40.74 32.24 57.71
CA GLU A 983 -42.07 32.70 57.28
C GLU A 983 -42.48 32.74 55.78
N THR A 984 -42.74 31.53 55.27
CA THR A 984 -44.06 31.08 54.73
C THR A 984 -44.65 31.51 53.36
N ALA A 985 -45.31 30.50 52.77
CA ALA A 985 -46.59 30.51 52.03
C ALA A 985 -46.70 31.05 50.59
N ALA A 986 -47.10 30.14 49.69
CA ALA A 986 -47.88 30.44 48.49
C ALA A 986 -49.39 30.56 48.82
N PRO A 987 -50.16 31.26 47.98
CA PRO A 987 -51.25 30.61 47.24
C PRO A 987 -51.23 31.01 45.74
N ALA A 988 -51.33 30.10 44.77
CA ALA A 988 -52.49 29.28 44.37
C ALA A 988 -53.31 29.91 43.22
N SER A 989 -53.77 29.07 42.29
CA SER A 989 -54.53 29.45 41.10
C SER A 989 -56.01 29.78 41.38
N PRO A 990 -56.72 30.36 40.41
CA PRO A 990 -58.11 30.01 40.13
C PRO A 990 -58.28 29.32 38.77
N VAL A 991 -59.37 28.55 38.64
CA VAL A 991 -59.80 27.83 37.43
C VAL A 991 -61.20 28.33 37.05
N LEU A 992 -61.50 28.42 35.74
CA LEU A 992 -62.83 28.39 35.08
C LEU A 992 -62.53 28.44 33.55
N SER A 993 -62.71 27.43 32.70
CA SER A 993 -63.89 26.59 32.36
C SER A 993 -64.88 27.26 31.39
N ALA A 994 -64.77 26.93 30.11
CA ALA A 994 -65.85 26.92 29.09
C ALA A 994 -65.39 26.08 27.87
N GLU A 995 -66.33 25.51 27.12
CA GLU A 995 -66.09 24.46 26.09
C GLU A 995 -66.73 24.83 24.71
N PRO A 996 -66.84 23.96 23.66
CA PRO A 996 -66.80 24.37 22.25
C PRO A 996 -68.19 24.52 21.59
N PRO A 997 -68.30 24.51 20.24
CA PRO A 997 -68.52 23.22 19.56
C PRO A 997 -67.83 23.05 18.18
N GLU A 998 -67.96 21.83 17.65
CA GLU A 998 -67.50 21.39 16.33
C GLU A 998 -68.41 21.85 15.16
N ALA A 999 -67.94 21.66 13.93
CA ALA A 999 -68.80 21.43 12.76
C ALA A 999 -68.11 20.49 11.74
N ALA A 1000 -68.76 19.38 11.39
CA ALA A 1000 -68.39 18.48 10.28
C ALA A 1000 -69.26 18.80 9.02
N ALA A 1001 -69.21 18.15 7.84
CA ALA A 1001 -68.58 16.90 7.39
C ALA A 1001 -68.47 16.86 5.83
N ALA A 1002 -68.21 15.66 5.27
CA ALA A 1002 -68.64 15.17 3.95
C ALA A 1002 -67.81 15.43 2.66
N GLN A 1003 -66.90 14.49 2.38
CA GLN A 1003 -66.82 13.65 1.16
C GLN A 1003 -67.42 14.10 -0.20
N ALA A 1004 -66.56 14.15 -1.23
CA ALA A 1004 -66.76 13.62 -2.60
C ALA A 1004 -65.35 13.36 -3.17
N ALA A 1005 -64.96 12.17 -3.67
CA ALA A 1005 -65.48 11.37 -4.78
C ALA A 1005 -65.07 11.91 -6.17
N GLU A 1006 -64.49 11.03 -7.00
CA GLU A 1006 -63.94 11.33 -8.34
C GLU A 1006 -65.01 11.72 -9.36
N PRO A 1007 -64.60 12.26 -10.52
CA PRO A 1007 -64.94 11.53 -11.74
C PRO A 1007 -63.77 11.28 -12.71
N ASP A 1008 -64.02 10.31 -13.58
CA ASP A 1008 -63.15 9.68 -14.58
C ASP A 1008 -62.81 10.59 -15.80
N GLN A 1009 -62.05 10.03 -16.73
CA GLN A 1009 -61.52 10.61 -17.97
C GLN A 1009 -62.59 11.14 -18.94
N PRO A 1010 -62.14 11.86 -19.99
CA PRO A 1010 -62.35 11.26 -21.31
C PRO A 1010 -61.07 11.20 -22.17
N ALA A 1011 -60.94 10.15 -22.98
CA ALA A 1011 -59.84 9.94 -23.90
C ALA A 1011 -60.27 10.06 -25.38
N THR A 1012 -59.50 10.82 -26.17
CA THR A 1012 -59.45 10.81 -27.65
C THR A 1012 -58.03 11.23 -28.04
N SER A 1013 -57.10 10.39 -28.51
CA SER A 1013 -57.08 9.50 -29.70
C SER A 1013 -56.40 10.15 -30.92
N GLU A 1014 -55.43 9.44 -31.49
CA GLU A 1014 -54.78 9.67 -32.81
C GLU A 1014 -53.97 10.98 -32.96
N THR A 1015 -52.66 10.90 -33.20
CA THR A 1015 -52.17 10.60 -34.56
C THR A 1015 -50.79 9.94 -34.59
N ALA A 1016 -50.54 9.13 -35.62
CA ALA A 1016 -49.33 8.35 -35.85
C ALA A 1016 -48.30 9.13 -36.73
N PRO A 1017 -47.04 8.67 -36.87
CA PRO A 1017 -45.95 9.48 -37.42
C PRO A 1017 -45.88 9.51 -38.96
N LEU A 1018 -45.05 10.40 -39.49
CA LEU A 1018 -44.58 10.41 -40.88
C LEU A 1018 -43.04 10.36 -40.92
N GLU A 1019 -42.51 9.64 -41.89
CA GLU A 1019 -41.09 9.28 -41.99
C GLU A 1019 -40.28 10.19 -42.94
N ALA A 1020 -38.96 9.92 -42.95
CA ALA A 1020 -38.10 9.80 -44.14
C ALA A 1020 -37.16 10.96 -44.53
N ALA A 1021 -36.28 10.62 -45.50
CA ALA A 1021 -35.33 11.46 -46.24
C ALA A 1021 -34.02 11.88 -45.54
N THR A 1022 -33.20 10.87 -45.27
CA THR A 1022 -31.73 10.91 -45.43
C THR A 1022 -31.20 11.84 -46.53
N TRP A 1023 -30.02 12.43 -46.32
CA TRP A 1023 -29.08 12.71 -47.42
C TRP A 1023 -27.67 12.26 -47.04
N ALA A 1024 -27.01 11.52 -47.93
CA ALA A 1024 -25.61 11.13 -47.84
C ALA A 1024 -24.89 11.44 -49.15
N PRO A 1025 -23.63 11.93 -49.13
CA PRO A 1025 -22.81 12.03 -50.32
C PRO A 1025 -22.05 10.72 -50.60
N ALA A 1026 -21.97 10.39 -51.88
CA ALA A 1026 -21.13 9.33 -52.47
C ALA A 1026 -20.70 9.84 -53.87
N PRO A 1027 -20.10 8.99 -54.73
CA PRO A 1027 -18.81 8.32 -54.60
C PRO A 1027 -17.82 8.85 -55.68
N ASP A 1028 -16.57 8.37 -55.72
CA ASP A 1028 -15.86 8.27 -57.01
C ASP A 1028 -14.75 7.20 -57.05
N ALA A 1029 -14.19 6.95 -58.24
CA ALA A 1029 -13.73 5.63 -58.66
C ALA A 1029 -12.21 5.45 -58.94
N ALA A 1030 -11.86 4.16 -59.15
CA ALA A 1030 -10.97 3.63 -60.20
C ALA A 1030 -9.40 3.65 -60.10
N ALA A 1031 -8.87 2.45 -59.83
CA ALA A 1031 -8.08 1.64 -60.81
C ALA A 1031 -6.55 1.97 -61.02
N PRO A 1032 -5.81 1.36 -62.00
CA PRO A 1032 -4.88 0.26 -61.64
C PRO A 1032 -3.52 0.14 -62.38
N ALA A 1033 -2.62 -0.74 -61.90
CA ALA A 1033 -1.67 -1.54 -62.69
C ALA A 1033 -1.10 -2.68 -61.80
N ALA A 1034 -0.97 -3.97 -62.14
CA ALA A 1034 -0.78 -4.74 -63.38
C ALA A 1034 0.70 -5.12 -63.67
N GLY A 1035 0.96 -6.43 -63.80
CA GLY A 1035 2.29 -7.03 -64.04
C GLY A 1035 2.22 -8.56 -64.04
N VAL A 1036 1.66 -9.15 -65.11
CA VAL A 1036 1.22 -10.57 -65.17
C VAL A 1036 1.83 -11.30 -66.36
N ALA A 1037 2.32 -12.53 -66.16
CA ALA A 1037 2.47 -13.62 -67.13
C ALA A 1037 2.97 -14.90 -66.39
N SER A 1038 2.62 -16.13 -66.74
CA SER A 1038 1.57 -16.65 -67.66
C SER A 1038 1.45 -18.18 -67.49
N GLU A 1039 0.24 -18.75 -67.61
CA GLU A 1039 0.03 -20.20 -67.81
C GLU A 1039 0.30 -20.62 -69.28
N PRO A 1040 0.34 -21.92 -69.62
CA PRO A 1040 -0.91 -22.66 -69.90
C PRO A 1040 -0.97 -24.08 -69.32
N ALA A 1041 -2.14 -24.72 -69.45
CA ALA A 1041 -2.49 -26.03 -68.87
C ALA A 1041 -2.08 -27.25 -69.72
N GLU A 1042 -2.06 -28.44 -69.10
CA GLU A 1042 -2.78 -29.63 -69.64
C GLU A 1042 -3.00 -30.76 -68.59
N THR A 1043 -4.23 -31.31 -68.59
CA THR A 1043 -4.69 -32.69 -68.22
C THR A 1043 -4.41 -33.40 -66.86
N THR A 1044 -5.51 -33.94 -66.29
CA THR A 1044 -5.63 -35.01 -65.23
C THR A 1044 -5.10 -34.72 -63.81
N GLY A 1045 -5.64 -35.27 -62.71
CA GLY A 1045 -6.84 -36.10 -62.51
C GLY A 1045 -6.93 -36.64 -61.05
N GLU A 1046 -8.14 -36.73 -60.49
CA GLU A 1046 -8.57 -37.13 -59.11
C GLU A 1046 -7.61 -37.92 -58.14
N PRO A 1047 -7.70 -37.68 -56.81
CA PRO A 1047 -7.25 -38.62 -55.79
C PRO A 1047 -8.41 -39.51 -55.29
N VAL A 1048 -8.37 -40.81 -55.60
CA VAL A 1048 -9.37 -41.81 -55.17
C VAL A 1048 -8.71 -42.91 -54.31
N ALA A 1049 -9.42 -43.40 -53.29
CA ALA A 1049 -8.95 -44.50 -52.44
C ALA A 1049 -9.28 -45.88 -53.04
N ALA A 1050 -8.26 -46.64 -53.46
CA ALA A 1050 -8.37 -48.09 -53.71
C ALA A 1050 -7.00 -48.80 -53.68
N SER A 1051 -7.02 -50.05 -53.19
CA SER A 1051 -6.09 -51.18 -53.45
C SER A 1051 -4.66 -50.90 -53.94
N ALA A 1052 -3.66 -51.29 -53.14
CA ALA A 1052 -2.38 -51.76 -53.69
C ALA A 1052 -2.59 -53.12 -54.42
N PRO A 1053 -1.85 -53.41 -55.51
CA PRO A 1053 -2.14 -54.55 -56.37
C PRO A 1053 -1.52 -55.87 -55.87
N ALA A 1054 -2.11 -56.99 -56.28
CA ALA A 1054 -1.43 -58.28 -56.23
C ALA A 1054 -0.37 -58.38 -57.35
N VAL A 1055 0.84 -58.77 -56.98
CA VAL A 1055 1.91 -59.14 -57.93
C VAL A 1055 2.46 -60.51 -57.52
N GLU A 1056 2.64 -61.33 -58.54
CA GLU A 1056 3.31 -62.64 -58.67
C GLU A 1056 3.96 -63.27 -57.42
N ALA A 1057 3.63 -64.54 -57.18
CA ALA A 1057 4.12 -65.32 -56.05
C ALA A 1057 5.64 -65.52 -56.07
N PRO A 1058 6.37 -65.12 -55.02
CA PRO A 1058 7.69 -65.65 -54.72
C PRO A 1058 7.58 -67.12 -54.29
N THR A 1059 8.66 -67.87 -54.47
CA THR A 1059 8.87 -69.22 -53.93
C THR A 1059 8.80 -69.26 -52.40
N GLU A 1060 8.58 -70.46 -51.85
CA GLU A 1060 8.84 -70.77 -50.44
C GLU A 1060 10.34 -70.62 -50.12
N GLU A 1061 10.80 -69.40 -49.87
CA GLU A 1061 12.03 -69.17 -49.12
C GLU A 1061 11.71 -69.34 -47.63
N ALA A 1062 12.22 -70.41 -47.04
CA ALA A 1062 11.98 -70.72 -45.63
C ALA A 1062 12.54 -69.61 -44.73
N GLU A 1063 11.74 -69.13 -43.77
CA GLU A 1063 12.26 -68.27 -42.70
C GLU A 1063 13.35 -69.02 -41.94
N GLU A 1064 14.62 -68.59 -42.06
CA GLU A 1064 15.70 -69.11 -41.23
C GLU A 1064 15.39 -68.81 -39.76
N GLU A 1065 15.01 -69.84 -38.99
CA GLU A 1065 14.63 -69.69 -37.59
C GLU A 1065 15.77 -69.02 -36.80
N LYS A 1066 15.53 -67.79 -36.33
CA LYS A 1066 16.53 -67.00 -35.59
C LYS A 1066 17.15 -67.83 -34.46
N PRO A 1067 18.49 -67.95 -34.39
CA PRO A 1067 19.14 -68.90 -33.50
C PRO A 1067 18.87 -68.60 -32.03
N ILE A 1068 18.50 -69.64 -31.27
CA ILE A 1068 18.23 -69.53 -29.84
C ILE A 1068 19.57 -69.44 -29.10
N ILE A 1069 19.73 -68.40 -28.29
CA ILE A 1069 20.95 -68.15 -27.52
C ILE A 1069 20.90 -68.93 -26.20
N LEU A 1070 21.82 -69.89 -26.04
CA LEU A 1070 22.06 -70.58 -24.77
C LEU A 1070 23.00 -69.76 -23.88
N TRP A 1071 22.59 -69.47 -22.65
CA TRP A 1071 23.32 -68.61 -21.73
C TRP A 1071 24.06 -69.40 -20.66
N ARG A 1072 25.40 -69.35 -20.70
CA ARG A 1072 26.29 -70.04 -19.74
C ARG A 1072 26.95 -69.04 -18.78
N PRO A 1073 27.16 -69.37 -17.50
CA PRO A 1073 27.98 -68.56 -16.60
C PRO A 1073 29.42 -68.42 -17.13
N GLY A 1074 29.94 -67.20 -17.19
CA GLY A 1074 31.32 -66.98 -17.63
C GLY A 1074 32.33 -67.60 -16.65
N ARG A 1075 33.22 -68.47 -17.16
CA ARG A 1075 34.38 -68.95 -16.38
C ARG A 1075 35.29 -67.76 -16.07
N PHE A 1076 35.34 -67.34 -14.81
CA PHE A 1076 36.25 -66.28 -14.33
C PHE A 1076 37.69 -66.79 -14.24
N GLY A 1077 38.33 -66.92 -15.41
CA GLY A 1077 39.76 -67.11 -15.57
C GLY A 1077 40.42 -65.82 -16.11
N ASP A 1078 41.64 -65.57 -15.64
CA ASP A 1078 42.46 -64.34 -15.78
C ASP A 1078 42.34 -63.55 -17.12
N ARG A 1079 42.36 -62.21 -17.00
CA ARG A 1079 42.50 -61.15 -18.04
C ARG A 1079 41.38 -60.94 -19.07
N GLN A 1080 40.68 -59.82 -18.89
CA GLN A 1080 40.95 -58.66 -19.75
C GLN A 1080 41.18 -57.40 -18.88
N ARG A 1081 42.45 -57.09 -18.61
CA ARG A 1081 42.83 -55.71 -18.28
C ARG A 1081 42.78 -54.92 -19.58
N ASN A 1082 41.72 -54.16 -19.82
CA ASN A 1082 41.77 -53.23 -20.94
C ASN A 1082 42.82 -52.15 -20.64
N ARG A 1083 43.68 -51.85 -21.62
CA ARG A 1083 44.63 -50.74 -21.50
C ARG A 1083 43.82 -49.44 -21.44
N ASN A 1084 44.26 -48.53 -20.58
CA ASN A 1084 44.24 -47.12 -20.94
C ASN A 1084 45.65 -46.58 -20.69
N ASP A 1085 46.21 -45.88 -21.66
CA ASP A 1085 47.64 -45.57 -21.66
C ASP A 1085 47.97 -44.36 -20.79
N ASN A 1086 48.58 -44.59 -19.63
CA ASN A 1086 49.44 -43.60 -19.00
C ASN A 1086 50.52 -44.23 -18.08
N ARG A 1087 51.74 -44.46 -18.61
CA ARG A 1087 52.92 -44.84 -17.80
C ARG A 1087 54.26 -44.23 -18.27
N GLY A 1088 54.41 -42.93 -17.98
CA GLY A 1088 55.65 -42.35 -17.42
C GLY A 1088 56.79 -41.96 -18.38
N ARG A 1089 58.03 -41.69 -17.91
CA ARG A 1089 58.55 -41.70 -16.52
C ARG A 1089 59.92 -41.00 -16.38
N SER A 1090 60.11 -40.16 -15.36
CA SER A 1090 61.38 -39.99 -14.59
C SER A 1090 61.12 -39.11 -13.35
N ARG A 1091 61.47 -39.51 -12.11
CA ARG A 1091 62.81 -39.63 -11.48
C ARG A 1091 63.41 -38.24 -11.17
N ARG A 1092 63.97 -37.98 -9.97
CA ARG A 1092 64.70 -38.88 -9.04
C ARG A 1092 64.42 -38.58 -7.54
N ASN A 1093 65.10 -39.31 -6.65
CA ASN A 1093 65.12 -39.15 -5.17
C ASN A 1093 65.66 -37.76 -4.75
N ASP A 1094 65.58 -37.27 -3.50
CA ASP A 1094 65.99 -37.81 -2.17
C ASP A 1094 65.30 -36.98 -1.03
N ARG A 1095 65.42 -37.20 0.29
CA ARG A 1095 65.60 -38.38 1.18
C ARG A 1095 65.66 -37.91 2.67
N GLU A 1096 64.96 -38.59 3.59
CA GLU A 1096 65.14 -38.58 5.07
C GLU A 1096 64.83 -37.31 5.92
N ALA A 1097 64.72 -37.54 7.25
CA ALA A 1097 64.65 -36.61 8.41
C ALA A 1097 63.36 -35.85 8.78
N GLN A 1098 62.75 -36.25 9.92
CA GLN A 1098 62.07 -35.40 10.92
C GLN A 1098 63.14 -34.92 11.97
N PRO A 1099 62.87 -34.12 13.05
CA PRO A 1099 61.58 -33.67 13.61
C PRO A 1099 61.53 -32.23 14.24
N GLU A 1100 60.42 -31.97 14.95
CA GLU A 1100 60.26 -31.09 16.13
C GLU A 1100 60.25 -29.53 16.06
N ARG A 1101 59.05 -29.01 16.44
CA ARG A 1101 58.76 -27.99 17.50
C ARG A 1101 58.95 -26.46 17.28
N GLN A 1102 57.96 -25.78 17.87
CA GLN A 1102 57.92 -24.42 18.47
C GLN A 1102 57.70 -23.18 17.59
N ARG A 1103 56.60 -22.46 17.93
CA ARG A 1103 56.47 -21.03 18.32
C ARG A 1103 57.05 -19.93 17.41
N ARG A 1104 56.52 -18.70 17.35
CA ARG A 1104 55.22 -18.06 17.71
C ARG A 1104 55.39 -16.56 17.38
N ASP A 1105 54.33 -15.88 16.91
CA ASP A 1105 54.24 -14.41 16.72
C ASP A 1105 55.20 -13.77 15.67
N GLY A 1106 54.78 -12.66 15.04
CA GLY A 1106 55.59 -11.89 14.08
C GLY A 1106 54.78 -11.27 12.93
N GLN A 1107 54.43 -9.99 13.05
CA GLN A 1107 53.68 -9.22 12.02
C GLN A 1107 54.64 -8.28 11.22
N PRO A 1108 54.18 -7.33 10.36
CA PRO A 1108 54.63 -7.22 8.97
C PRO A 1108 55.64 -6.07 8.71
N ASP A 1109 56.19 -5.95 7.48
CA ASP A 1109 55.87 -4.82 6.56
C ASP A 1109 56.42 -4.95 5.10
N ARG A 1110 55.73 -4.25 4.18
CA ARG A 1110 56.17 -3.51 2.95
C ARG A 1110 57.14 -4.00 1.83
N GLN A 1111 56.75 -3.55 0.62
CA GLN A 1111 57.51 -3.19 -0.63
C GLN A 1111 57.98 -4.34 -1.57
N LYS A 1112 57.36 -4.60 -2.75
CA LYS A 1112 57.38 -3.90 -4.09
C LYS A 1112 58.78 -3.69 -4.72
N PRO A 1113 58.97 -3.72 -6.08
CA PRO A 1113 58.02 -3.99 -7.19
C PRO A 1113 58.58 -4.82 -8.40
N GLU A 1114 57.83 -4.80 -9.53
CA GLU A 1114 58.27 -4.81 -10.96
C GLU A 1114 58.50 -6.11 -11.79
N GLY A 1115 58.16 -5.99 -13.09
CA GLY A 1115 58.43 -6.91 -14.22
C GLY A 1115 57.40 -8.04 -14.49
N GLU A 1116 57.11 -8.47 -15.74
CA GLU A 1116 57.16 -7.80 -17.06
C GLU A 1116 56.37 -8.61 -18.13
N GLY A 1117 55.92 -7.98 -19.24
CA GLY A 1117 55.33 -8.65 -20.43
C GLY A 1117 53.88 -9.16 -20.29
N GLY A 1118 53.13 -9.49 -21.37
CA GLY A 1118 53.36 -9.35 -22.82
C GLY A 1118 52.05 -9.60 -23.61
N LYS A 1119 51.90 -9.08 -24.85
CA LYS A 1119 50.61 -9.01 -25.60
C LYS A 1119 50.44 -10.08 -26.71
N GLY A 1120 49.19 -10.52 -26.94
CA GLY A 1120 48.70 -11.12 -28.20
C GLY A 1120 47.84 -12.38 -28.00
N ARG A 1121 46.96 -12.86 -28.91
CA ARG A 1121 46.29 -12.42 -30.18
C ARG A 1121 45.02 -13.32 -30.33
N PHE A 1122 44.03 -13.20 -31.23
CA PHE A 1122 43.72 -12.37 -32.42
C PHE A 1122 42.16 -12.37 -32.54
N GLU A 1123 41.44 -11.26 -32.71
CA GLU A 1123 41.19 -10.44 -33.93
C GLU A 1123 40.23 -11.06 -34.98
N ARG A 1124 39.25 -10.23 -35.43
CA ARG A 1124 38.44 -10.22 -36.70
C ARG A 1124 36.91 -10.38 -36.51
N ARG A 1125 36.02 -9.66 -37.22
CA ARG A 1125 36.21 -8.70 -38.34
C ARG A 1125 34.99 -7.75 -38.57
N PHE A 1126 35.26 -6.57 -39.18
CA PHE A 1126 34.41 -5.83 -40.17
C PHE A 1126 33.13 -5.05 -39.71
N LYS A 1127 32.73 -3.90 -40.33
CA LYS A 1127 33.34 -3.02 -41.39
C LYS A 1127 32.65 -1.62 -41.52
N ASP A 1128 33.39 -0.61 -42.02
CA ASP A 1128 32.94 0.66 -42.71
C ASP A 1128 32.00 1.64 -41.95
N LYS A 1129 31.79 2.94 -42.31
CA LYS A 1129 32.08 3.74 -43.53
C LYS A 1129 32.11 5.29 -43.28
N GLN A 1130 33.03 6.03 -43.95
CA GLN A 1130 33.01 7.43 -44.51
C GLN A 1130 32.25 8.61 -43.82
N GLY A 1131 32.65 9.91 -43.90
CA GLY A 1131 33.91 10.56 -44.32
C GLY A 1131 33.80 11.96 -45.03
N ARG A 1132 34.65 12.96 -44.64
CA ARG A 1132 34.94 14.29 -45.27
C ARG A 1132 33.87 15.43 -45.10
N GLY A 1133 34.19 16.74 -45.20
CA GLY A 1133 35.46 17.47 -45.47
C GLY A 1133 35.41 19.02 -45.29
N LYS A 1134 36.58 19.70 -45.39
CA LYS A 1134 36.89 21.15 -45.17
C LYS A 1134 36.55 22.07 -46.40
N PRO A 1135 36.67 23.44 -46.42
CA PRO A 1135 37.85 24.26 -46.01
C PRO A 1135 37.60 25.69 -45.40
N ASP A 1136 38.68 26.47 -45.24
CA ASP A 1136 38.84 27.82 -44.63
C ASP A 1136 38.54 28.99 -45.64
N GLY A 1137 38.44 30.30 -45.32
CA GLY A 1137 38.50 31.10 -44.06
C GLY A 1137 38.91 32.58 -44.33
N ARG A 1138 38.63 33.56 -43.43
CA ARG A 1138 39.25 34.94 -43.42
C ARG A 1138 38.98 35.78 -42.14
N ASN A 1139 39.77 36.85 -41.97
CA ASN A 1139 40.06 37.62 -40.73
C ASN A 1139 38.92 38.49 -40.14
N GLY A 1140 39.04 38.79 -38.83
CA GLY A 1140 38.37 39.90 -38.12
C GLY A 1140 38.72 39.92 -36.61
N GLU A 1141 39.24 41.03 -36.08
CA GLU A 1141 39.84 41.11 -34.73
C GLU A 1141 38.85 41.14 -33.55
N LYS A 1142 39.19 40.50 -32.42
CA LYS A 1142 38.83 40.94 -31.05
C LYS A 1142 39.43 40.07 -29.92
N GLY A 1143 39.75 40.73 -28.79
CA GLY A 1143 39.57 40.21 -27.42
C GLY A 1143 40.57 39.18 -26.87
N GLU A 1144 41.33 39.57 -25.85
CA GLU A 1144 42.28 38.70 -25.14
C GLU A 1144 41.57 37.66 -24.25
N ARG A 1145 41.79 36.35 -24.52
CA ARG A 1145 41.66 35.27 -23.52
C ARG A 1145 42.65 34.12 -23.80
N ARG A 1146 43.42 33.71 -22.79
CA ARG A 1146 44.24 32.47 -22.76
C ARG A 1146 44.26 31.86 -21.34
N PRO A 1147 44.59 30.55 -21.17
CA PRO A 1147 43.64 29.69 -20.46
C PRO A 1147 44.16 28.91 -19.23
N VAL A 1148 43.19 28.40 -18.48
CA VAL A 1148 43.14 27.15 -17.68
C VAL A 1148 44.46 26.45 -17.34
N PHE A 1149 44.72 26.30 -16.03
CA PHE A 1149 45.35 25.11 -15.47
C PHE A 1149 44.80 24.81 -14.05
N GLN A 1150 44.82 23.55 -13.63
CA GLN A 1150 44.34 23.09 -12.31
C GLN A 1150 45.42 23.23 -11.23
N GLN A 1151 45.03 23.48 -9.97
CA GLN A 1151 45.93 23.36 -8.80
C GLN A 1151 45.25 22.72 -7.58
N LYS A 1152 46.07 22.43 -6.56
CA LYS A 1152 45.85 21.47 -5.45
C LYS A 1152 45.29 22.11 -4.17
N PRO A 1153 44.71 21.33 -3.23
CA PRO A 1153 44.40 21.78 -1.88
C PRO A 1153 45.67 22.06 -1.04
N ARG A 1154 45.52 22.83 0.05
CA ARG A 1154 46.54 23.05 1.09
C ARG A 1154 45.88 23.31 2.46
N GLU A 1155 46.62 23.07 3.54
CA GLU A 1155 46.06 22.95 4.90
C GLU A 1155 45.64 24.28 5.56
N GLU A 1156 44.70 24.17 6.52
CA GLU A 1156 44.26 25.25 7.40
C GLU A 1156 45.25 25.52 8.55
N ARG A 1157 45.19 26.72 9.12
CA ARG A 1157 45.76 27.07 10.44
C ARG A 1157 44.63 27.63 11.32
N PRO A 1158 44.57 27.27 12.61
CA PRO A 1158 43.52 27.77 13.51
C PRO A 1158 43.70 29.26 13.83
N ALA A 1159 42.59 30.01 13.85
CA ALA A 1159 42.54 31.39 14.30
C ALA A 1159 42.43 31.48 15.84
N LYS A 1160 42.87 32.62 16.41
CA LYS A 1160 42.71 32.91 17.84
C LYS A 1160 41.29 33.37 18.15
N ILE A 1161 40.80 33.02 19.34
CA ILE A 1161 39.56 33.57 19.92
C ILE A 1161 39.90 34.74 20.85
N ASP A 1162 39.05 35.76 20.85
CA ASP A 1162 39.16 36.95 21.70
C ASP A 1162 38.85 36.62 23.18
N PRO A 1163 39.73 36.99 24.15
CA PRO A 1163 39.55 36.63 25.56
C PRO A 1163 38.36 37.30 26.26
N ASP A 1164 37.83 38.43 25.76
CA ASP A 1164 36.71 39.12 26.42
C ASP A 1164 35.32 38.74 25.88
N SER A 1165 35.27 37.90 24.84
CA SER A 1165 34.05 37.35 24.25
C SER A 1165 33.14 36.69 25.31
N PRO A 1166 31.80 36.91 25.28
CA PRO A 1166 30.84 36.21 26.15
C PRO A 1166 30.96 34.69 26.09
N PHE A 1167 31.34 34.14 24.94
CA PHE A 1167 31.52 32.71 24.73
C PHE A 1167 32.72 32.12 25.50
N ALA A 1168 33.77 32.91 25.76
CA ALA A 1168 34.89 32.48 26.61
C ALA A 1168 34.46 32.32 28.08
N LYS A 1169 33.60 33.21 28.57
CA LYS A 1169 33.02 33.17 29.92
C LYS A 1169 32.04 31.98 30.08
N LEU A 1170 31.26 31.67 29.04
CA LEU A 1170 30.42 30.45 28.99
C LEU A 1170 31.25 29.15 28.92
N ALA A 1171 32.35 29.11 28.18
CA ALA A 1171 33.25 27.95 28.15
C ALA A 1171 33.87 27.68 29.54
N ALA A 1172 34.35 28.72 30.22
CA ALA A 1172 34.90 28.62 31.57
C ALA A 1172 33.86 28.18 32.63
N LEU A 1173 32.57 28.49 32.42
CA LEU A 1173 31.47 27.95 33.22
C LEU A 1173 31.22 26.46 32.94
N ARG A 1174 31.24 26.05 31.66
CA ARG A 1174 31.00 24.66 31.26
C ARG A 1174 32.06 23.69 31.82
N ASP A 1175 33.31 24.12 31.90
CA ASP A 1175 34.40 23.29 32.42
C ASP A 1175 34.51 23.34 33.97
N LYS A 1176 33.88 24.34 34.63
CA LYS A 1176 33.65 24.31 36.08
C LYS A 1176 32.51 23.38 36.50
N LEU A 1177 31.53 23.13 35.62
CA LEU A 1177 30.42 22.18 35.82
C LEU A 1177 30.81 20.72 35.49
N LYS A 1178 32.10 20.42 35.31
CA LYS A 1178 32.64 19.08 35.03
C LYS A 1178 33.78 18.67 35.99
N LYS A 1179 33.76 19.19 37.21
CA LYS A 1179 34.63 18.81 38.33
C LYS A 1179 33.82 18.63 39.60
#